data_AF-A0A142EMZ2-F1
#
_entry.id   AF-A0A142EMZ2-F1
#
_cell.length_a   1.000
_cell.length_b   1.000
_cell.length_c   1.000
_cell.angle_alpha   90.00
_cell.angle_beta   90.00
_cell.angle_gamma   90.00
#
_symmetry.space_group_name_H-M   'P 1'
#
loop_
_entity.id
_entity.type
_entity.pdbx_description
1 polymer ?
#
loop_
_entity_poly.entity_id
_entity_poly.type
_entity_poly.pdbx_seq_one_letter_code
_entity_poly.pdbx_strand_id
1 'polypeptide(L)'
;MKNFTWIAVFLLPIFLWNCSSKDIDPFATLAPEESRFTKITLVEKLNEPMELEVLDNFDVLFIERGGKIRKYIAETGQVDEVGFLDVYAQNEDGLLGLAKDPKFNENQWIYLYYSPAGPDSINRLSRFTLAEGLLDKTSEKIMLEVPVFRGCCHSGGSLEFDAQGNLFLSLGDDTTPFESANYNPIDERPGRPGNVDAQKTSGNTNDLRGSIIRITPQPDGAYTIPEGNLFPIGTPNARPEIYVKGNRNPFRIAVDQRNGNLFWGEVGPDASVDSLKRGPKGHDEFNLATKPGFFGWPYFVGNNKPYWKYDFATEESLYEFDPVAPKNTSPNSTGLGILPPATPALIWYPYDESVEFPMLGTGGRNAMAGPVYYRSDYEASEVRFPGYYDGKVFFYDWMRNWIFTVKLTENFEYDTMERFMPSTIFDKPVDMQFAKDGSLYILEYGTFWSAQNDDSGIYRIEFAAGNRKPQVKASADQLMGAAPLTVSFSSSGTQDLDEGDQLSYEWDFGIGAKSTEANPEFTFKDPGVYPVTLTVKDSQGAAATANLEIKVGNEAPSVKIQWKGNRSFYFGPEAIEYIVSVNDREDGTIDSSRINFSIDFLEGGFDLIQTGHQADEPVSLGENYITQAGCKACHAIANESIGPDYTSVSKKYLNQADAKSYLIQKITNGGGGVWGERVMPGHTHLPVAQVEAMVDFILGISNPNLNSRTLPLSGKYALTRTDLADGYYLVQAGYEDRGANGQASIKSQDVLMIRNSTVRAASANLLQDVAKANGPQFQFVKFTASGAWIRFDELDLASIQKVVLELNPGGTKGKIEIRSGSPTGNLLGETTVLSSKDRPSGNSGPYFSIPVTIKASPEIQDVYLVFVPEGDVSIWNTFNLNTIRFER
;
A
#
# COMPACT_ATOMS: atom_id res chain seq x y z
N MET A 1 -34.74 -49.99 -79.13
CA MET A 1 -33.45 -49.51 -78.61
C MET A 1 -33.72 -48.17 -77.96
N LYS A 2 -33.89 -48.13 -76.63
CA LYS A 2 -34.32 -46.91 -75.89
C LYS A 2 -33.25 -46.56 -74.87
N ASN A 3 -32.55 -45.46 -75.11
CA ASN A 3 -31.63 -44.83 -74.16
C ASN A 3 -32.47 -44.08 -73.12
N PHE A 4 -32.30 -44.43 -71.84
CA PHE A 4 -32.88 -43.69 -70.71
C PHE A 4 -31.80 -42.85 -70.04
N THR A 5 -32.01 -41.54 -70.08
CA THR A 5 -31.32 -40.49 -69.33
C THR A 5 -31.60 -40.66 -67.83
N TRP A 6 -30.56 -40.71 -67.01
CA TRP A 6 -30.67 -40.63 -65.54
C TRP A 6 -30.47 -39.17 -65.10
N ILE A 7 -31.49 -38.61 -64.45
CA ILE A 7 -31.41 -37.35 -63.69
C ILE A 7 -31.11 -37.74 -62.24
N ALA A 8 -29.94 -37.35 -61.73
CA ALA A 8 -29.61 -37.44 -60.32
C ALA A 8 -29.99 -36.12 -59.63
N VAL A 9 -30.85 -36.20 -58.62
CA VAL A 9 -31.30 -35.09 -57.78
C VAL A 9 -30.21 -34.79 -56.75
N PHE A 10 -29.68 -33.56 -56.75
CA PHE A 10 -28.81 -33.04 -55.70
C PHE A 10 -29.67 -32.52 -54.54
N LEU A 11 -29.45 -33.07 -53.34
CA LEU A 11 -29.92 -32.51 -52.07
C LEU A 11 -28.80 -31.60 -51.51
N LEU A 12 -29.09 -30.29 -51.39
CA LEU A 12 -28.24 -29.33 -50.67
C LEU A 12 -28.54 -29.39 -49.16
N PRO A 13 -27.53 -29.37 -48.27
CA PRO A 13 -27.75 -29.15 -46.85
C PRO A 13 -27.92 -27.65 -46.58
N ILE A 14 -28.99 -27.29 -45.88
CA ILE A 14 -29.24 -25.94 -45.37
C ILE A 14 -28.40 -25.78 -44.09
N PHE A 15 -27.35 -24.97 -44.15
CA PHE A 15 -26.65 -24.47 -42.97
C PHE A 15 -27.53 -23.43 -42.28
N LEU A 16 -28.07 -23.76 -41.11
CA LEU A 16 -28.65 -22.78 -40.20
C LEU A 16 -27.50 -22.07 -39.48
N TRP A 17 -27.21 -20.84 -39.91
CA TRP A 17 -26.38 -19.92 -39.13
C TRP A 17 -27.15 -19.50 -37.88
N ASN A 18 -26.70 -19.97 -36.72
CA ASN A 18 -27.18 -19.48 -35.44
C ASN A 18 -26.49 -18.14 -35.17
N CYS A 19 -27.13 -17.02 -35.50
CA CYS A 19 -26.70 -15.71 -35.01
C CYS A 19 -27.04 -15.64 -33.52
N SER A 20 -26.09 -15.96 -32.63
CA SER A 20 -26.19 -15.48 -31.26
C SER A 20 -26.08 -13.95 -31.28
N SER A 21 -26.90 -13.26 -30.49
CA SER A 21 -26.74 -11.83 -30.25
C SER A 21 -25.31 -11.59 -29.75
N LYS A 22 -24.60 -10.63 -30.36
CA LYS A 22 -23.35 -10.11 -29.79
C LYS A 22 -23.65 -9.63 -28.37
N ASP A 23 -22.95 -10.19 -27.40
CA ASP A 23 -23.02 -9.75 -26.01
C ASP A 23 -22.66 -8.26 -25.97
N ILE A 24 -23.58 -7.41 -25.53
CA ILE A 24 -23.34 -5.97 -25.45
C ILE A 24 -22.63 -5.75 -24.12
N ASP A 25 -21.34 -5.41 -24.15
CA ASP A 25 -20.58 -5.03 -22.95
C ASP A 25 -21.16 -3.72 -22.37
N PRO A 26 -21.88 -3.76 -21.23
CA PRO A 26 -22.51 -2.57 -20.66
C PRO A 26 -21.48 -1.59 -20.08
N PHE A 27 -20.25 -2.05 -19.87
CA PHE A 27 -19.12 -1.29 -19.32
C PHE A 27 -18.09 -0.96 -20.39
N ALA A 28 -18.49 -0.89 -21.67
CA ALA A 28 -17.56 -0.54 -22.75
C ALA A 28 -16.97 0.88 -22.61
N THR A 29 -17.76 1.83 -22.09
CA THR A 29 -17.35 3.24 -21.95
C THR A 29 -17.57 3.82 -20.55
N LEU A 30 -18.26 3.10 -19.68
CA LEU A 30 -18.53 3.52 -18.31
C LEU A 30 -17.60 2.78 -17.37
N ALA A 31 -16.99 3.51 -16.44
CA ALA A 31 -16.20 2.92 -15.37
C ALA A 31 -17.10 1.96 -14.58
N PRO A 32 -16.73 0.67 -14.48
CA PRO A 32 -17.47 -0.26 -13.62
C PRO A 32 -17.29 0.13 -12.15
N GLU A 33 -18.26 -0.26 -11.33
CA GLU A 33 -18.12 -0.20 -9.88
C GLU A 33 -16.95 -1.08 -9.42
N GLU A 34 -16.12 -0.58 -8.51
CA GLU A 34 -15.01 -1.33 -7.91
C GLU A 34 -15.49 -2.65 -7.27
N SER A 35 -16.72 -2.68 -6.77
CA SER A 35 -17.37 -3.84 -6.16
C SER A 35 -17.53 -5.05 -7.09
N ARG A 36 -17.32 -4.88 -8.40
CA ARG A 36 -17.32 -5.96 -9.40
C ARG A 36 -15.96 -6.63 -9.56
N PHE A 37 -14.92 -6.07 -8.96
CA PHE A 37 -13.60 -6.68 -8.91
C PHE A 37 -13.43 -7.43 -7.61
N THR A 38 -12.85 -8.63 -7.68
CA THR A 38 -12.51 -9.42 -6.50
C THR A 38 -11.02 -9.68 -6.47
N LYS A 39 -10.31 -9.20 -5.43
CA LYS A 39 -8.93 -9.56 -5.14
C LYS A 39 -8.92 -10.90 -4.38
N ILE A 40 -8.47 -11.96 -5.03
CA ILE A 40 -8.40 -13.33 -4.51
C ILE A 40 -6.96 -13.63 -4.11
N THR A 41 -6.74 -13.96 -2.84
CA THR A 41 -5.43 -14.41 -2.34
C THR A 41 -5.09 -15.80 -2.87
N LEU A 42 -3.91 -15.95 -3.48
CA LEU A 42 -3.38 -17.24 -3.95
C LEU A 42 -2.23 -17.73 -3.08
N VAL A 43 -1.31 -16.84 -2.72
CA VAL A 43 -0.15 -17.11 -1.87
C VAL A 43 0.07 -15.94 -0.94
N GLU A 44 0.49 -16.20 0.29
CA GLU A 44 0.86 -15.18 1.29
C GLU A 44 2.23 -15.50 1.88
N LYS A 45 2.81 -14.55 2.61
CA LYS A 45 4.04 -14.72 3.40
C LYS A 45 5.28 -15.03 2.56
N LEU A 46 5.41 -14.35 1.44
CA LEU A 46 6.57 -14.46 0.55
C LEU A 46 7.81 -13.80 1.17
N ASN A 47 8.98 -14.25 0.71
CA ASN A 47 10.27 -13.72 1.14
C ASN A 47 10.95 -12.98 -0.01
N GLU A 48 10.82 -11.66 -0.03
CA GLU A 48 11.37 -10.79 -1.07
C GLU A 48 11.00 -11.23 -2.50
N PRO A 49 9.69 -11.32 -2.83
CA PRO A 49 9.27 -11.72 -4.16
C PRO A 49 9.66 -10.65 -5.20
N MET A 50 10.16 -11.08 -6.36
CA MET A 50 10.70 -10.16 -7.38
C MET A 50 9.83 -10.09 -8.63
N GLU A 51 9.61 -11.20 -9.34
CA GLU A 51 8.89 -11.24 -10.63
C GLU A 51 8.10 -12.55 -10.74
N LEU A 52 6.96 -12.53 -11.46
CA LEU A 52 6.09 -13.68 -11.70
C LEU A 52 5.84 -13.94 -13.19
N GLU A 53 5.45 -15.17 -13.50
CA GLU A 53 5.07 -15.62 -14.83
C GLU A 53 3.88 -16.58 -14.74
N VAL A 54 2.73 -16.15 -15.27
CA VAL A 54 1.48 -16.92 -15.29
C VAL A 54 1.48 -17.85 -16.51
N LEU A 55 1.39 -19.15 -16.23
CA LEU A 55 1.37 -20.19 -17.24
C LEU A 55 -0.03 -20.37 -17.84
N ASP A 56 -0.10 -21.06 -18.97
CA ASP A 56 -1.36 -21.31 -19.70
C ASP A 56 -2.40 -22.09 -18.90
N ASN A 57 -1.95 -22.87 -17.94
CA ASN A 57 -2.79 -23.63 -17.01
C ASN A 57 -3.05 -22.88 -15.69
N PHE A 58 -2.74 -21.58 -15.64
CA PHE A 58 -2.91 -20.68 -14.50
C PHE A 58 -1.99 -20.93 -13.30
N ASP A 59 -1.09 -21.91 -13.40
CA ASP A 59 0.04 -22.01 -12.48
C ASP A 59 0.89 -20.75 -12.57
N VAL A 60 1.53 -20.35 -11.46
CA VAL A 60 2.35 -19.14 -11.42
C VAL A 60 3.76 -19.52 -11.04
N LEU A 61 4.72 -19.32 -11.94
CA LEU A 61 6.14 -19.32 -11.59
C LEU A 61 6.48 -17.97 -10.96
N PHE A 62 7.27 -17.95 -9.91
CA PHE A 62 7.74 -16.71 -9.31
C PHE A 62 9.09 -16.90 -8.63
N ILE A 63 9.82 -15.80 -8.46
CA ILE A 63 11.15 -15.79 -7.86
C ILE A 63 11.21 -14.95 -6.60
N GLU A 64 12.06 -15.38 -5.67
CA GLU A 64 12.42 -14.66 -4.46
C GLU A 64 13.90 -14.22 -4.56
N ARG A 65 14.22 -12.99 -4.15
CA ARG A 65 15.56 -12.38 -4.33
C ARG A 65 16.69 -13.23 -3.79
N GLY A 66 16.42 -14.00 -2.73
CA GLY A 66 17.37 -14.94 -2.10
C GLY A 66 17.74 -16.17 -2.96
N GLY A 67 17.23 -16.30 -4.18
CA GLY A 67 17.65 -17.35 -5.13
C GLY A 67 16.62 -18.47 -5.34
N LYS A 68 15.46 -18.41 -4.66
CA LYS A 68 14.42 -19.44 -4.80
C LYS A 68 13.56 -19.18 -6.02
N ILE A 69 13.22 -20.27 -6.71
CA ILE A 69 12.25 -20.31 -7.80
C ILE A 69 11.12 -21.21 -7.34
N ARG A 70 9.89 -20.68 -7.37
CA ARG A 70 8.71 -21.32 -6.82
C ARG A 70 7.58 -21.37 -7.83
N LYS A 71 6.64 -22.26 -7.58
CA LYS A 71 5.47 -22.45 -8.42
C LYS A 71 4.22 -22.62 -7.57
N TYR A 72 3.25 -21.73 -7.77
CA TYR A 72 1.87 -21.95 -7.34
C TYR A 72 1.16 -22.86 -8.34
N ILE A 73 0.48 -23.89 -7.83
CA ILE A 73 -0.29 -24.85 -8.63
C ILE A 73 -1.77 -24.48 -8.52
N ALA A 74 -2.37 -24.02 -9.62
CA ALA A 74 -3.73 -23.49 -9.60
C ALA A 74 -4.79 -24.54 -9.24
N GLU A 75 -4.57 -25.80 -9.63
CA GLU A 75 -5.51 -26.90 -9.35
C GLU A 75 -5.61 -27.23 -7.85
N THR A 76 -4.48 -27.17 -7.13
CA THR A 76 -4.39 -27.64 -5.73
C THR A 76 -4.26 -26.50 -4.73
N GLY A 77 -3.92 -25.30 -5.18
CA GLY A 77 -3.54 -24.18 -4.32
C GLY A 77 -2.19 -24.35 -3.62
N GLN A 78 -1.41 -25.38 -3.95
CA GLN A 78 -0.12 -25.64 -3.32
C GLN A 78 1.00 -24.80 -3.94
N VAL A 79 2.04 -24.54 -3.15
CA VAL A 79 3.26 -23.87 -3.59
C VAL A 79 4.44 -24.82 -3.46
N ASP A 80 5.08 -25.12 -4.59
CA ASP A 80 6.27 -25.95 -4.65
C ASP A 80 7.52 -25.10 -4.87
N GLU A 81 8.65 -25.56 -4.32
CA GLU A 81 9.97 -25.05 -4.70
C GLU A 81 10.45 -25.79 -5.96
N VAL A 82 10.52 -25.06 -7.07
CA VAL A 82 10.93 -25.57 -8.39
C VAL A 82 12.45 -25.60 -8.51
N GLY A 83 13.15 -24.71 -7.82
CA GLY A 83 14.61 -24.67 -7.86
C GLY A 83 15.22 -23.62 -6.95
N PHE A 84 16.55 -23.66 -6.88
CA PHE A 84 17.34 -22.71 -6.11
C PHE A 84 18.67 -22.43 -6.82
N LEU A 85 18.99 -21.15 -6.98
CA LEU A 85 20.29 -20.65 -7.44
C LEU A 85 21.06 -20.04 -6.26
N ASP A 86 22.35 -20.35 -6.17
CA ASP A 86 23.23 -19.70 -5.20
C ASP A 86 23.59 -18.30 -5.69
N VAL A 87 23.21 -17.28 -4.92
CA VAL A 87 23.26 -15.88 -5.34
C VAL A 87 23.96 -15.00 -4.32
N TYR A 88 24.61 -13.94 -4.82
CA TYR A 88 25.04 -12.82 -4.00
C TYR A 88 23.81 -11.96 -3.64
N ALA A 89 23.15 -12.27 -2.51
CA ALA A 89 21.91 -11.61 -2.07
C ALA A 89 22.15 -10.41 -1.13
N GLN A 90 23.10 -9.53 -1.44
CA GLN A 90 23.35 -8.32 -0.64
C GLN A 90 22.84 -7.06 -1.35
N ASN A 91 22.41 -6.06 -0.57
CA ASN A 91 21.81 -4.84 -1.10
C ASN A 91 20.59 -5.16 -1.99
N GLU A 92 20.62 -4.74 -3.25
CA GLU A 92 19.57 -4.99 -4.25
C GLU A 92 19.86 -6.21 -5.14
N ASP A 93 21.07 -6.77 -5.06
CA ASP A 93 21.49 -7.92 -5.87
C ASP A 93 20.87 -9.23 -5.35
N GLY A 94 20.80 -10.23 -6.23
CA GLY A 94 20.18 -11.53 -5.94
C GLY A 94 19.63 -12.18 -7.19
N LEU A 95 18.52 -12.90 -7.09
CA LEU A 95 17.72 -13.36 -8.22
C LEU A 95 16.69 -12.27 -8.55
N LEU A 96 16.86 -11.60 -9.70
CA LEU A 96 16.18 -10.33 -9.99
C LEU A 96 15.10 -10.48 -11.05
N GLY A 97 15.40 -11.24 -12.10
CA GLY A 97 14.56 -11.37 -13.28
C GLY A 97 14.09 -12.79 -13.56
N LEU A 98 12.86 -12.96 -13.99
CA LEU A 98 12.25 -14.20 -14.48
C LEU A 98 11.44 -13.89 -15.75
N ALA A 99 11.70 -14.62 -16.83
CA ALA A 99 10.78 -14.69 -17.96
C ALA A 99 10.64 -16.12 -18.47
N LYS A 100 9.43 -16.53 -18.88
CA LYS A 100 9.22 -17.80 -19.59
C LYS A 100 9.38 -17.60 -21.09
N ASP A 101 9.93 -18.60 -21.77
CA ASP A 101 10.04 -18.56 -23.23
C ASP A 101 8.62 -18.48 -23.87
N PRO A 102 8.42 -17.74 -24.97
CA PRO A 102 7.12 -17.70 -25.66
C PRO A 102 6.60 -19.09 -26.09
N LYS A 103 7.50 -20.08 -26.24
CA LYS A 103 7.19 -21.49 -26.51
C LYS A 103 7.36 -22.37 -25.28
N PHE A 104 7.14 -21.83 -24.08
CA PHE A 104 7.30 -22.55 -22.82
C PHE A 104 6.61 -23.92 -22.81
N ASN A 105 5.39 -24.03 -23.33
CA ASN A 105 4.66 -25.30 -23.41
C ASN A 105 5.34 -26.39 -24.25
N GLU A 106 6.26 -26.00 -25.15
CA GLU A 106 7.01 -26.91 -26.00
C GLU A 106 8.40 -27.21 -25.43
N ASN A 107 9.09 -26.20 -24.88
CA ASN A 107 10.51 -26.30 -24.53
C ASN A 107 10.81 -26.25 -23.02
N GLN A 108 9.86 -25.79 -22.20
CA GLN A 108 10.01 -25.59 -20.76
C GLN A 108 11.20 -24.68 -20.40
N TRP A 109 11.52 -23.70 -21.26
CA TRP A 109 12.64 -22.79 -21.04
C TRP A 109 12.24 -21.58 -20.22
N ILE A 110 13.09 -21.24 -19.25
CA ILE A 110 12.99 -20.00 -18.49
C ILE A 110 14.31 -19.23 -18.56
N TYR A 111 14.21 -17.92 -18.46
CA TYR A 111 15.32 -16.98 -18.46
C TYR A 111 15.39 -16.33 -17.09
N LEU A 112 16.59 -16.33 -16.51
CA LEU A 112 16.83 -15.76 -15.19
C LEU A 112 17.94 -14.71 -15.29
N TYR A 113 17.69 -13.54 -14.71
CA TYR A 113 18.72 -12.54 -14.49
C TYR A 113 19.06 -12.50 -13.01
N TYR A 114 20.31 -12.80 -12.67
CA TYR A 114 20.71 -13.01 -11.29
C TYR A 114 22.17 -12.65 -11.02
N SER A 115 22.51 -12.52 -9.75
CA SER A 115 23.84 -12.21 -9.25
C SER A 115 24.48 -13.50 -8.74
N PRO A 116 25.34 -14.20 -9.51
CA PRO A 116 25.93 -15.45 -9.06
C PRO A 116 26.74 -15.26 -7.77
N ALA A 117 26.64 -16.22 -6.85
CA ALA A 117 27.55 -16.25 -5.70
C ALA A 117 29.00 -16.47 -6.17
N GLY A 118 29.95 -15.76 -5.56
CA GLY A 118 31.36 -15.89 -5.90
C GLY A 118 32.13 -14.58 -5.82
N PRO A 119 33.40 -14.57 -6.27
CA PRO A 119 34.27 -13.39 -6.21
C PRO A 119 34.00 -12.39 -7.34
N ASP A 120 33.28 -12.79 -8.40
CA ASP A 120 33.08 -11.96 -9.58
C ASP A 120 31.92 -10.97 -9.37
N SER A 121 32.20 -9.70 -9.62
CA SER A 121 31.23 -8.61 -9.54
C SER A 121 30.42 -8.50 -10.85
N ILE A 122 29.56 -9.49 -11.12
CA ILE A 122 28.75 -9.57 -12.34
C ILE A 122 27.28 -9.92 -12.05
N ASN A 123 26.35 -9.36 -12.83
CA ASN A 123 25.02 -9.93 -12.96
C ASN A 123 24.95 -10.70 -14.28
N ARG A 124 24.18 -11.79 -14.32
CA ARG A 124 24.19 -12.77 -15.39
C ARG A 124 22.77 -13.03 -15.89
N LEU A 125 22.60 -12.98 -17.20
CA LEU A 125 21.43 -13.52 -17.89
C LEU A 125 21.76 -14.95 -18.36
N SER A 126 20.97 -15.91 -17.89
CA SER A 126 21.09 -17.31 -18.31
C SER A 126 19.72 -17.89 -18.67
N ARG A 127 19.72 -18.84 -19.61
CA ARG A 127 18.56 -19.70 -19.89
C ARG A 127 18.73 -21.05 -19.19
N PHE A 128 17.63 -21.55 -18.64
CA PHE A 128 17.52 -22.88 -18.03
C PHE A 128 16.34 -23.64 -18.65
N THR A 129 16.30 -24.95 -18.38
CA THR A 129 15.18 -25.83 -18.72
C THR A 129 14.58 -26.38 -17.44
N LEU A 130 13.25 -26.40 -17.35
CA LEU A 130 12.53 -27.13 -16.32
C LEU A 130 12.33 -28.58 -16.79
N ALA A 131 12.98 -29.54 -16.14
CA ALA A 131 12.84 -30.96 -16.38
C ALA A 131 11.92 -31.57 -15.31
N GLU A 132 10.82 -32.20 -15.72
CA GLU A 132 9.81 -32.76 -14.80
C GLU A 132 9.27 -31.71 -13.81
N GLY A 133 9.18 -30.44 -14.23
CA GLY A 133 8.70 -29.34 -13.41
C GLY A 133 9.74 -28.78 -12.41
N LEU A 134 10.99 -29.26 -12.44
CA LEU A 134 12.09 -28.81 -11.58
C LEU A 134 13.21 -28.16 -12.40
N LEU A 135 13.93 -27.22 -11.80
CA LEU A 135 15.07 -26.55 -12.42
C LEU A 135 16.25 -27.52 -12.65
N ASP A 136 16.56 -27.83 -13.91
CA ASP A 136 17.81 -28.51 -14.26
C ASP A 136 18.96 -27.49 -14.35
N LYS A 137 19.72 -27.36 -13.26
CA LYS A 137 20.90 -26.47 -13.21
C LYS A 137 21.99 -26.84 -14.22
N THR A 138 22.06 -28.10 -14.66
CA THR A 138 23.07 -28.51 -15.66
C THR A 138 22.72 -28.05 -17.07
N SER A 139 21.47 -27.62 -17.29
CA SER A 139 21.00 -27.07 -18.56
C SER A 139 21.39 -25.61 -18.78
N GLU A 140 22.03 -24.95 -17.81
CA GLU A 140 22.37 -23.52 -17.87
C GLU A 140 23.08 -23.15 -19.18
N LYS A 141 22.54 -22.11 -19.82
CA LYS A 141 23.15 -21.43 -20.96
C LYS A 141 23.36 -19.96 -20.61
N ILE A 142 24.61 -19.60 -20.30
CA ILE A 142 25.01 -18.22 -20.04
C ILE A 142 24.93 -17.42 -21.34
N MET A 143 24.13 -16.36 -21.34
CA MET A 143 23.92 -15.52 -22.51
C MET A 143 24.70 -14.21 -22.43
N LEU A 144 24.65 -13.55 -21.27
CA LEU A 144 25.25 -12.24 -21.07
C LEU A 144 25.72 -12.10 -19.62
N GLU A 145 26.89 -11.49 -19.43
CA GLU A 145 27.40 -11.08 -18.12
C GLU A 145 27.61 -9.56 -18.14
N VAL A 146 27.04 -8.88 -17.15
CA VAL A 146 27.07 -7.44 -16.97
C VAL A 146 27.95 -7.13 -15.75
N PRO A 147 29.10 -6.48 -15.92
CA PRO A 147 29.93 -6.05 -14.79
C PRO A 147 29.18 -5.04 -13.91
N VAL A 148 29.23 -5.22 -12.60
CA VAL A 148 28.55 -4.35 -11.61
C VAL A 148 29.47 -3.96 -10.46
N PHE A 149 29.11 -2.93 -9.71
CA PHE A 149 29.79 -2.48 -8.51
C PHE A 149 29.07 -3.06 -7.29
N ARG A 150 29.59 -4.18 -6.76
CA ARG A 150 29.11 -4.86 -5.54
C ARG A 150 29.28 -3.97 -4.30
N GLY A 151 28.35 -3.06 -4.10
CA GLY A 151 28.44 -1.98 -3.11
C GLY A 151 27.47 -0.83 -3.38
N CYS A 152 26.84 -0.82 -4.55
CA CYS A 152 25.65 -0.02 -4.80
C CYS A 152 24.55 -0.89 -5.41
N CYS A 153 23.77 -0.28 -6.26
CA CYS A 153 22.35 -0.11 -6.16
C CYS A 153 21.84 0.05 -7.58
N HIS A 154 20.53 0.12 -7.76
CA HIS A 154 19.88 0.19 -9.05
C HIS A 154 20.25 -1.02 -9.90
N SER A 155 19.96 -2.22 -9.39
CA SER A 155 20.27 -3.43 -10.14
C SER A 155 19.38 -3.61 -11.38
N GLY A 156 18.20 -2.97 -11.40
CA GLY A 156 17.16 -3.24 -12.40
C GLY A 156 16.81 -4.73 -12.42
N GLY A 157 16.74 -5.31 -13.61
CA GLY A 157 16.79 -6.76 -13.78
C GLY A 157 15.50 -7.42 -14.23
N SER A 158 14.46 -6.65 -14.56
CA SER A 158 13.20 -7.19 -15.10
C SER A 158 13.40 -7.75 -16.50
N LEU A 159 12.71 -8.85 -16.78
CA LEU A 159 12.75 -9.58 -18.06
C LEU A 159 11.35 -9.65 -18.65
N GLU A 160 11.21 -9.34 -19.94
CA GLU A 160 9.92 -9.47 -20.63
C GLU A 160 10.17 -9.83 -22.10
N PHE A 161 9.36 -10.74 -22.64
CA PHE A 161 9.36 -11.05 -24.07
C PHE A 161 8.34 -10.21 -24.82
N ASP A 162 8.68 -9.76 -26.03
CA ASP A 162 7.67 -9.31 -26.98
C ASP A 162 7.03 -10.49 -27.74
N ALA A 163 5.93 -10.22 -28.44
CA ALA A 163 5.23 -11.20 -29.27
C ALA A 163 6.03 -11.69 -30.48
N GLN A 164 7.21 -11.12 -30.77
CA GLN A 164 8.12 -11.56 -31.82
C GLN A 164 9.25 -12.47 -31.28
N GLY A 165 9.32 -12.68 -29.96
CA GLY A 165 10.33 -13.49 -29.30
C GLY A 165 11.64 -12.75 -29.04
N ASN A 166 11.64 -11.42 -29.02
CA ASN A 166 12.76 -10.65 -28.49
C ASN A 166 12.61 -10.52 -26.98
N LEU A 167 13.72 -10.73 -26.27
CA LEU A 167 13.84 -10.55 -24.84
C LEU A 167 14.34 -9.15 -24.52
N PHE A 168 13.59 -8.45 -23.68
CA PHE A 168 14.00 -7.21 -23.05
C PHE A 168 14.60 -7.50 -21.68
N LEU A 169 15.67 -6.79 -21.33
CA LEU A 169 16.27 -6.82 -20.00
C LEU A 169 16.57 -5.40 -19.53
N SER A 170 16.01 -5.03 -18.38
CA SER A 170 16.29 -3.74 -17.76
C SER A 170 17.58 -3.78 -16.93
N LEU A 171 18.42 -2.75 -17.09
CA LEU A 171 19.72 -2.67 -16.42
C LEU A 171 19.86 -1.28 -15.80
N GLY A 172 19.89 -1.20 -14.48
CA GLY A 172 20.15 0.07 -13.81
C GLY A 172 21.62 0.50 -13.91
N ASP A 173 21.89 1.71 -13.42
CA ASP A 173 23.11 2.45 -13.71
C ASP A 173 24.28 2.17 -12.77
N ASP A 174 24.03 1.41 -11.70
CA ASP A 174 25.05 0.98 -10.75
C ASP A 174 25.81 2.18 -10.15
N THR A 175 25.08 3.26 -9.86
CA THR A 175 25.62 4.56 -9.41
C THR A 175 24.79 5.19 -8.29
N THR A 176 25.45 5.70 -7.23
CA THR A 176 24.78 6.38 -6.10
C THR A 176 24.71 7.90 -6.28
N PRO A 177 23.59 8.56 -5.93
CA PRO A 177 23.50 10.02 -5.89
C PRO A 177 23.98 10.64 -4.57
N PHE A 178 24.29 9.87 -3.54
CA PHE A 178 24.42 10.40 -2.16
C PHE A 178 25.60 11.36 -1.98
N GLU A 179 26.74 11.09 -2.63
CA GLU A 179 27.88 12.01 -2.63
C GLU A 179 27.67 13.25 -3.49
N SER A 180 26.62 13.24 -4.32
CA SER A 180 26.18 14.35 -5.15
C SER A 180 25.17 15.25 -4.45
N ALA A 181 25.06 15.16 -3.12
CA ALA A 181 23.99 15.79 -2.33
C ALA A 181 22.59 15.42 -2.85
N ASN A 182 22.44 14.16 -3.27
CA ASN A 182 21.22 13.56 -3.81
C ASN A 182 20.74 14.12 -5.17
N TYR A 183 21.55 14.93 -5.87
CA TYR A 183 21.29 15.31 -7.27
C TYR A 183 21.95 14.30 -8.23
N ASN A 184 22.06 14.63 -9.50
CA ASN A 184 22.71 13.78 -10.49
C ASN A 184 24.19 13.50 -10.15
N PRO A 185 24.62 12.23 -10.05
CA PRO A 185 26.00 11.87 -9.75
C PRO A 185 26.88 11.90 -11.00
N ILE A 186 27.76 12.89 -11.08
CA ILE A 186 28.69 13.11 -12.21
C ILE A 186 30.11 13.46 -11.73
N ASP A 187 30.52 12.96 -10.56
CA ASP A 187 31.82 13.27 -9.95
C ASP A 187 32.96 12.51 -10.65
N GLU A 188 33.63 13.21 -11.56
CA GLU A 188 34.71 12.69 -12.40
C GLU A 188 36.11 12.89 -11.82
N ARG A 189 36.23 13.30 -10.54
CA ARG A 189 37.54 13.54 -9.92
C ARG A 189 38.38 12.25 -9.88
N PRO A 190 39.71 12.33 -10.04
CA PRO A 190 40.58 11.15 -9.95
C PRO A 190 40.51 10.48 -8.58
N GLY A 191 40.47 9.13 -8.55
CA GLY A 191 40.54 8.33 -7.32
C GLY A 191 39.21 8.21 -6.54
N ARG A 192 38.09 8.70 -7.08
CA ARG A 192 36.76 8.44 -6.52
C ARG A 192 36.33 6.99 -6.77
N PRO A 193 35.41 6.44 -5.94
CA PRO A 193 34.78 5.15 -6.20
C PRO A 193 34.15 5.11 -7.59
N GLY A 194 34.08 3.92 -8.21
CA GLY A 194 33.54 3.82 -9.56
C GLY A 194 32.07 4.24 -9.66
N ASN A 195 31.27 4.11 -8.60
CA ASN A 195 29.81 4.27 -8.59
C ASN A 195 29.31 5.71 -8.30
N VAL A 196 30.09 6.75 -8.58
CA VAL A 196 29.70 8.15 -8.29
C VAL A 196 29.63 9.05 -9.55
N ASP A 197 29.77 8.42 -10.72
CA ASP A 197 29.68 9.05 -12.04
C ASP A 197 28.77 8.23 -12.96
N ALA A 198 27.49 8.61 -13.05
CA ALA A 198 26.50 7.93 -13.90
C ALA A 198 26.76 8.16 -15.40
N GLN A 199 27.64 9.11 -15.77
CA GLN A 199 28.01 9.30 -17.17
C GLN A 199 28.83 8.12 -17.72
N LYS A 200 29.48 7.34 -16.85
CA LYS A 200 30.24 6.13 -17.22
C LYS A 200 29.31 4.98 -17.65
N THR A 201 28.04 5.01 -17.23
CA THR A 201 27.02 3.98 -17.48
C THR A 201 25.87 4.55 -18.30
N SER A 202 24.92 5.26 -17.68
CA SER A 202 23.70 5.78 -18.34
C SER A 202 24.00 6.73 -19.50
N GLY A 203 25.07 7.53 -19.39
CA GLY A 203 25.56 8.38 -20.49
C GLY A 203 26.52 7.69 -21.47
N ASN A 204 26.94 6.45 -21.20
CA ASN A 204 27.96 5.76 -21.99
C ASN A 204 27.32 4.76 -22.95
N THR A 205 27.27 5.12 -24.23
CA THR A 205 26.69 4.28 -25.30
C THR A 205 27.41 2.93 -25.48
N ASN A 206 28.62 2.78 -24.95
CA ASN A 206 29.42 1.55 -25.02
C ASN A 206 29.30 0.66 -23.75
N ASP A 207 28.43 1.01 -22.81
CA ASP A 207 28.14 0.23 -21.59
C ASP A 207 26.66 -0.20 -21.59
N LEU A 208 26.34 -1.39 -21.08
CA LEU A 208 24.96 -1.89 -21.02
C LEU A 208 24.19 -1.39 -19.78
N ARG A 209 24.87 -0.94 -18.73
CA ARG A 209 24.21 -0.40 -17.53
C ARG A 209 23.54 0.94 -17.82
N GLY A 210 22.46 1.23 -17.09
CA GLY A 210 21.61 2.40 -17.31
C GLY A 210 20.91 2.35 -18.67
N SER A 211 20.42 1.17 -19.05
CA SER A 211 19.78 0.91 -20.34
C SER A 211 18.69 -0.17 -20.22
N ILE A 212 17.81 -0.24 -21.21
CA ILE A 212 16.99 -1.44 -21.45
C ILE A 212 17.48 -2.03 -22.77
N ILE A 213 17.97 -3.26 -22.73
CA ILE A 213 18.49 -3.95 -23.91
C ILE A 213 17.39 -4.80 -24.54
N ARG A 214 17.53 -5.08 -25.84
CA ARG A 214 16.64 -5.97 -26.60
C ARG A 214 17.45 -6.90 -27.48
N ILE A 215 17.31 -8.20 -27.25
CA ILE A 215 18.05 -9.26 -27.95
C ILE A 215 17.10 -10.39 -28.37
N THR A 216 17.50 -11.23 -29.32
CA THR A 216 16.72 -12.43 -29.69
C THR A 216 17.48 -13.69 -29.24
N PRO A 217 17.04 -14.37 -28.16
CA PRO A 217 17.68 -15.59 -27.67
C PRO A 217 17.76 -16.70 -28.72
N GLN A 218 18.84 -17.49 -28.68
CA GLN A 218 19.04 -18.66 -29.53
C GLN A 218 19.04 -19.98 -28.73
N PRO A 219 18.65 -21.11 -29.35
CA PRO A 219 18.61 -22.43 -28.71
C PRO A 219 19.92 -22.97 -28.11
N ASP A 220 21.07 -22.37 -28.43
CA ASP A 220 22.38 -22.78 -27.90
C ASP A 220 22.88 -21.89 -26.75
N GLY A 221 22.15 -20.82 -26.41
CA GLY A 221 22.57 -19.82 -25.42
C GLY A 221 23.17 -18.56 -26.03
N ALA A 222 23.42 -18.52 -27.34
CA ALA A 222 23.77 -17.28 -28.01
C ALA A 222 22.53 -16.37 -28.13
N TYR A 223 22.74 -15.15 -28.64
CA TYR A 223 21.66 -14.24 -29.01
C TYR A 223 22.01 -13.50 -30.30
N THR A 224 20.99 -13.03 -31.01
CA THR A 224 21.14 -12.10 -32.14
C THR A 224 20.63 -10.72 -31.77
N ILE A 225 21.04 -9.71 -32.53
CA ILE A 225 20.54 -8.34 -32.38
C ILE A 225 19.36 -8.13 -33.33
N PRO A 226 18.13 -7.88 -32.83
CA PRO A 226 17.00 -7.54 -33.68
C PRO A 226 17.18 -6.17 -34.33
N GLU A 227 16.58 -5.98 -35.51
CA GLU A 227 16.56 -4.68 -36.17
C GLU A 227 15.80 -3.63 -35.35
N GLY A 228 16.22 -2.37 -35.43
CA GLY A 228 15.54 -1.26 -34.74
C GLY A 228 15.97 -1.04 -33.29
N ASN A 229 17.13 -1.56 -32.87
CA ASN A 229 17.80 -1.08 -31.66
C ASN A 229 18.43 0.30 -31.89
N LEU A 230 18.76 1.01 -30.80
CA LEU A 230 19.21 2.41 -30.85
C LEU A 230 20.51 2.58 -31.66
N PHE A 231 21.41 1.60 -31.56
CA PHE A 231 22.68 1.62 -32.27
C PHE A 231 22.76 0.44 -33.25
N PRO A 232 22.90 0.70 -34.56
CA PRO A 232 23.15 -0.36 -35.53
C PRO A 232 24.41 -1.17 -35.22
N ILE A 233 24.42 -2.45 -35.61
CA ILE A 233 25.61 -3.32 -35.48
C ILE A 233 26.82 -2.66 -36.15
N GLY A 234 27.94 -2.61 -35.43
CA GLY A 234 29.18 -2.00 -35.92
C GLY A 234 29.29 -0.48 -35.71
N THR A 235 28.30 0.15 -35.06
CA THR A 235 28.43 1.56 -34.62
C THR A 235 29.63 1.70 -33.69
N PRO A 236 30.64 2.53 -34.02
CA PRO A 236 31.81 2.71 -33.16
C PRO A 236 31.41 3.26 -31.79
N ASN A 237 32.04 2.74 -30.73
CA ASN A 237 31.83 3.18 -29.35
C ASN A 237 30.36 3.07 -28.89
N ALA A 238 29.61 2.10 -29.42
CA ALA A 238 28.26 1.84 -29.00
C ALA A 238 27.93 0.35 -28.99
N ARG A 239 27.04 -0.07 -28.09
CA ARG A 239 26.56 -1.44 -27.96
C ARG A 239 25.26 -1.65 -28.73
N PRO A 240 25.20 -2.60 -29.68
CA PRO A 240 24.01 -2.81 -30.51
C PRO A 240 22.85 -3.49 -29.75
N GLU A 241 23.08 -4.03 -28.55
CA GLU A 241 22.04 -4.58 -27.69
C GLU A 241 21.06 -3.52 -27.15
N ILE A 242 21.50 -2.26 -27.09
CA ILE A 242 20.76 -1.17 -26.44
C ILE A 242 19.54 -0.77 -27.28
N TYR A 243 18.34 -0.89 -26.70
CA TYR A 243 17.10 -0.37 -27.27
C TYR A 243 16.76 1.01 -26.69
N VAL A 244 16.89 1.15 -25.38
CA VAL A 244 16.73 2.40 -24.64
C VAL A 244 17.99 2.66 -23.82
N LYS A 245 18.45 3.92 -23.77
CA LYS A 245 19.62 4.34 -22.98
C LYS A 245 19.30 5.56 -22.14
N GLY A 246 20.07 5.79 -21.07
CA GLY A 246 19.89 6.96 -20.22
C GLY A 246 18.87 6.70 -19.13
N ASN A 247 18.93 5.50 -18.53
CA ASN A 247 18.15 5.11 -17.36
C ASN A 247 19.03 5.16 -16.11
N ARG A 248 18.44 5.40 -14.95
CA ARG A 248 18.99 5.27 -13.59
C ARG A 248 18.68 3.90 -13.00
N ASN A 249 17.41 3.62 -12.73
CA ASN A 249 16.90 2.37 -12.18
C ASN A 249 15.55 2.00 -12.83
N PRO A 250 15.56 1.42 -14.04
CA PRO A 250 14.36 0.94 -14.72
C PRO A 250 13.91 -0.38 -14.08
N PHE A 251 13.30 -0.32 -12.88
CA PHE A 251 13.15 -1.49 -12.01
C PHE A 251 12.22 -2.56 -12.59
N ARG A 252 11.02 -2.17 -13.04
CA ARG A 252 10.03 -3.06 -13.66
C ARG A 252 9.59 -2.53 -15.02
N ILE A 253 9.63 -3.40 -16.03
CA ILE A 253 9.24 -3.09 -17.41
C ILE A 253 7.95 -3.83 -17.78
N ALA A 254 7.27 -3.34 -18.82
CA ALA A 254 6.17 -4.03 -19.47
C ALA A 254 6.24 -3.79 -20.98
N VAL A 255 5.97 -4.83 -21.77
CA VAL A 255 5.92 -4.74 -23.24
C VAL A 255 4.50 -4.96 -23.71
N ASP A 256 3.99 -4.03 -24.52
CA ASP A 256 2.71 -4.18 -25.18
C ASP A 256 2.81 -5.27 -26.26
N GLN A 257 2.13 -6.40 -26.01
CA GLN A 257 2.18 -7.57 -26.87
C GLN A 257 1.57 -7.37 -28.27
N ARG A 258 0.79 -6.29 -28.50
CA ARG A 258 0.18 -6.02 -29.81
C ARG A 258 1.05 -5.12 -30.69
N ASN A 259 1.69 -4.11 -30.13
CA ASN A 259 2.42 -3.09 -30.90
C ASN A 259 3.92 -3.01 -30.58
N GLY A 260 4.41 -3.70 -29.54
CA GLY A 260 5.81 -3.73 -29.15
C GLY A 260 6.31 -2.49 -28.40
N ASN A 261 5.40 -1.60 -27.97
CA ASN A 261 5.75 -0.46 -27.14
C ASN A 261 6.28 -0.93 -25.78
N LEU A 262 7.36 -0.29 -25.33
CA LEU A 262 7.99 -0.59 -24.04
C LEU A 262 7.63 0.49 -23.03
N PHE A 263 7.12 0.06 -21.87
CA PHE A 263 6.87 0.89 -20.69
C PHE A 263 7.81 0.50 -19.56
N TRP A 264 8.19 1.46 -18.73
CA TRP A 264 8.90 1.19 -17.48
C TRP A 264 8.70 2.30 -16.47
N GLY A 265 8.81 1.94 -15.20
CA GLY A 265 9.00 2.90 -14.14
C GLY A 265 10.49 3.14 -13.87
N GLU A 266 10.83 4.39 -13.59
CA GLU A 266 12.19 4.87 -13.43
C GLU A 266 12.32 5.58 -12.08
N VAL A 267 13.13 5.01 -11.17
CA VAL A 267 13.34 5.61 -9.85
C VAL A 267 14.39 6.71 -9.94
N GLY A 268 14.01 7.94 -9.59
CA GLY A 268 14.87 9.12 -9.68
C GLY A 268 15.81 9.34 -8.50
N PRO A 269 16.58 10.44 -8.50
CA PRO A 269 17.46 10.77 -7.38
C PRO A 269 16.68 11.36 -6.18
N ASP A 270 17.37 11.53 -5.05
CA ASP A 270 16.72 11.85 -3.75
C ASP A 270 16.74 13.33 -3.34
N ALA A 271 17.15 14.24 -4.23
CA ALA A 271 17.13 15.67 -3.94
C ALA A 271 15.69 16.12 -3.66
N SER A 272 15.44 16.69 -2.49
CA SER A 272 14.09 17.09 -2.04
C SER A 272 13.68 18.50 -2.47
N VAL A 273 14.62 19.33 -2.94
CA VAL A 273 14.38 20.72 -3.33
C VAL A 273 15.06 21.04 -4.65
N ASP A 274 14.49 21.97 -5.42
CA ASP A 274 15.14 22.50 -6.61
C ASP A 274 16.34 23.36 -6.22
N SER A 275 17.38 23.36 -7.06
CA SER A 275 18.57 24.16 -6.86
C SER A 275 18.99 24.88 -8.13
N LEU A 276 19.12 26.20 -8.03
CA LEU A 276 19.65 27.05 -9.10
C LEU A 276 21.10 26.74 -9.48
N LYS A 277 21.81 25.92 -8.68
CA LYS A 277 23.20 25.51 -8.94
C LYS A 277 23.32 24.04 -9.35
N ARG A 278 22.38 23.19 -8.97
CA ARG A 278 22.49 21.73 -9.21
C ARG A 278 21.49 21.25 -10.25
N GLY A 279 20.28 21.79 -10.26
CA GLY A 279 19.19 21.37 -11.13
C GLY A 279 17.91 21.07 -10.35
N PRO A 280 16.96 20.36 -10.96
CA PRO A 280 15.66 20.06 -10.35
C PRO A 280 15.78 19.11 -9.15
N LYS A 281 14.79 19.15 -8.26
CA LYS A 281 14.55 18.07 -7.30
C LYS A 281 14.32 16.75 -8.03
N GLY A 282 14.53 15.63 -7.35
CA GLY A 282 14.36 14.31 -7.95
C GLY A 282 12.92 14.08 -8.39
N HIS A 283 12.73 13.30 -9.46
CA HIS A 283 11.42 12.83 -9.95
C HIS A 283 11.51 11.34 -10.25
N ASP A 284 10.49 10.59 -9.85
CA ASP A 284 10.24 9.27 -10.45
C ASP A 284 9.46 9.48 -11.73
N GLU A 285 9.65 8.59 -12.69
CA GLU A 285 9.06 8.70 -14.01
C GLU A 285 8.39 7.40 -14.42
N PHE A 286 7.28 7.54 -15.15
CA PHE A 286 6.73 6.47 -15.96
C PHE A 286 7.00 6.82 -17.42
N ASN A 287 7.72 5.93 -18.09
CA ASN A 287 8.32 6.16 -19.39
C ASN A 287 7.70 5.26 -20.46
N LEU A 288 7.76 5.71 -21.71
CA LEU A 288 7.28 5.00 -22.89
C LEU A 288 8.26 5.16 -24.06
N ALA A 289 8.68 4.03 -24.63
CA ALA A 289 9.41 3.97 -25.88
C ALA A 289 8.56 3.32 -26.98
N THR A 290 8.03 4.14 -27.89
CA THR A 290 7.40 3.69 -29.16
C THR A 290 8.43 3.39 -30.26
N LYS A 291 9.70 3.72 -30.00
CA LYS A 291 10.87 3.50 -30.84
C LYS A 291 12.13 3.56 -29.95
N PRO A 292 13.30 3.04 -30.38
CA PRO A 292 14.52 3.16 -29.59
C PRO A 292 14.91 4.63 -29.35
N GLY A 293 15.51 4.93 -28.19
CA GLY A 293 15.82 6.31 -27.82
C GLY A 293 16.74 6.49 -26.61
N PHE A 294 17.17 7.73 -26.39
CA PHE A 294 17.88 8.16 -25.19
C PHE A 294 16.91 8.91 -24.27
N PHE A 295 16.81 8.53 -23.00
CA PHE A 295 15.82 9.00 -22.02
C PHE A 295 16.45 9.87 -20.91
N GLY A 296 17.68 10.34 -21.15
CA GLY A 296 18.16 11.58 -20.56
C GLY A 296 19.01 11.45 -19.29
N TRP A 297 18.83 10.44 -18.44
CA TRP A 297 19.66 10.31 -17.23
C TRP A 297 21.15 10.10 -17.57
N PRO A 298 22.11 10.75 -16.89
CA PRO A 298 21.99 11.60 -15.68
C PRO A 298 21.93 13.11 -15.95
N TYR A 299 21.56 13.50 -17.16
CA TYR A 299 21.57 14.90 -17.60
C TYR A 299 20.23 15.58 -17.38
N PHE A 300 19.13 14.82 -17.41
CA PHE A 300 17.77 15.31 -17.28
C PHE A 300 16.92 14.43 -16.37
N VAL A 301 15.79 14.98 -15.92
CA VAL A 301 14.70 14.26 -15.25
C VAL A 301 13.33 14.84 -15.65
N GLY A 302 12.27 14.05 -15.52
CA GLY A 302 10.91 14.39 -15.88
C GLY A 302 10.78 14.71 -17.37
N ASN A 303 10.19 15.87 -17.69
CA ASN A 303 10.04 16.33 -19.07
C ASN A 303 11.31 17.00 -19.64
N ASN A 304 12.46 16.35 -19.48
CA ASN A 304 13.79 16.86 -19.84
C ASN A 304 14.24 18.11 -19.03
N LYS A 305 13.87 18.20 -17.75
CA LYS A 305 14.38 19.27 -16.87
C LYS A 305 15.89 19.10 -16.68
N PRO A 306 16.73 20.10 -17.04
CA PRO A 306 18.18 19.91 -17.08
C PRO A 306 18.83 19.99 -15.70
N TYR A 307 19.78 19.11 -15.44
CA TYR A 307 20.78 19.30 -14.40
C TYR A 307 21.93 20.20 -14.90
N TRP A 308 22.71 20.72 -13.96
CA TRP A 308 23.95 21.43 -14.26
C TRP A 308 25.11 20.45 -14.41
N LYS A 309 26.02 20.72 -15.36
CA LYS A 309 27.40 20.22 -15.29
C LYS A 309 28.07 20.90 -14.11
N TYR A 310 28.22 20.16 -13.02
CA TYR A 310 28.79 20.60 -11.77
C TYR A 310 30.24 20.13 -11.65
N ASP A 311 31.16 21.05 -11.37
CA ASP A 311 32.55 20.74 -11.06
C ASP A 311 32.67 20.49 -9.55
N PHE A 312 32.92 19.24 -9.17
CA PHE A 312 33.04 18.83 -7.77
C PHE A 312 34.37 19.22 -7.10
N ALA A 313 35.35 19.71 -7.86
CA ALA A 313 36.62 20.20 -7.32
C ALA A 313 36.53 21.69 -6.99
N THR A 314 35.88 22.49 -7.84
CA THR A 314 35.70 23.93 -7.63
C THR A 314 34.36 24.29 -6.98
N GLU A 315 33.43 23.32 -6.91
CA GLU A 315 32.05 23.51 -6.45
C GLU A 315 31.23 24.50 -7.32
N GLU A 316 31.60 24.63 -8.60
CA GLU A 316 30.98 25.55 -9.55
C GLU A 316 30.05 24.84 -10.54
N SER A 317 28.94 25.50 -10.87
CA SER A 317 28.02 25.08 -11.92
C SER A 317 28.44 25.72 -13.24
N LEU A 318 28.81 24.90 -14.23
CA LEU A 318 29.41 25.37 -15.46
C LEU A 318 28.37 25.74 -16.52
N TYR A 319 27.48 24.80 -16.84
CA TYR A 319 26.40 24.98 -17.82
C TYR A 319 25.27 23.95 -17.59
N GLU A 320 24.07 24.25 -18.05
CA GLU A 320 22.96 23.28 -18.12
C GLU A 320 23.13 22.38 -19.36
N PHE A 321 22.80 21.10 -19.22
CA PHE A 321 22.85 20.18 -20.36
C PHE A 321 21.79 20.52 -21.42
N ASP A 322 22.13 20.32 -22.70
CA ASP A 322 21.24 20.57 -23.84
C ASP A 322 20.49 19.26 -24.21
N PRO A 323 19.15 19.21 -24.11
CA PRO A 323 18.38 18.00 -24.41
C PRO A 323 18.42 17.60 -25.89
N VAL A 324 18.79 18.49 -26.82
CA VAL A 324 18.87 18.17 -28.26
C VAL A 324 20.20 17.50 -28.61
N ALA A 325 21.27 17.81 -27.88
CA ALA A 325 22.59 17.24 -28.10
C ALA A 325 23.39 17.13 -26.78
N PRO A 326 22.98 16.23 -25.86
CA PRO A 326 23.63 16.09 -24.56
C PRO A 326 25.09 15.67 -24.72
N LYS A 327 25.98 16.28 -23.94
CA LYS A 327 27.43 16.01 -24.03
C LYS A 327 27.88 15.16 -22.87
N ASN A 328 28.43 13.98 -23.17
CA ASN A 328 29.15 13.18 -22.20
C ASN A 328 30.62 13.57 -22.22
N THR A 329 31.07 14.29 -21.20
CA THR A 329 32.47 14.72 -21.05
C THR A 329 33.25 13.88 -20.06
N SER A 330 32.66 12.81 -19.51
CA SER A 330 33.31 12.03 -18.48
C SER A 330 34.55 11.33 -19.03
N PRO A 331 35.70 11.42 -18.34
CA PRO A 331 36.90 10.64 -18.67
C PRO A 331 36.69 9.12 -18.43
N ASN A 332 35.64 8.73 -17.71
CA ASN A 332 35.31 7.34 -17.42
C ASN A 332 34.38 6.71 -18.47
N SER A 333 33.94 7.49 -19.48
CA SER A 333 33.10 7.01 -20.58
C SER A 333 33.94 6.58 -21.78
N THR A 334 33.59 5.45 -22.38
CA THR A 334 34.16 4.98 -23.67
C THR A 334 33.18 5.13 -24.84
N GLY A 335 32.04 5.77 -24.60
CA GLY A 335 30.96 5.93 -25.55
C GLY A 335 31.11 7.16 -26.46
N LEU A 336 30.01 7.52 -27.12
CA LEU A 336 29.90 8.75 -27.90
C LEU A 336 29.96 9.99 -26.98
N GLY A 337 30.72 11.01 -27.41
CA GLY A 337 30.81 12.28 -26.67
C GLY A 337 29.58 13.20 -26.86
N ILE A 338 28.81 13.00 -27.93
CA ILE A 338 27.51 13.65 -28.17
C ILE A 338 26.47 12.55 -28.26
N LEU A 339 25.46 12.61 -27.40
CA LEU A 339 24.42 11.61 -27.28
C LEU A 339 23.22 11.93 -28.18
N PRO A 340 22.35 10.94 -28.48
CA PRO A 340 21.08 11.20 -29.12
C PRO A 340 20.23 12.21 -28.32
N PRO A 341 19.28 12.91 -28.98
CA PRO A 341 18.35 13.79 -28.27
C PRO A 341 17.62 13.06 -27.14
N ALA A 342 17.46 13.74 -26.01
CA ALA A 342 16.73 13.22 -24.85
C ALA A 342 15.21 13.17 -25.13
N THR A 343 14.61 12.04 -24.81
CA THR A 343 13.17 11.79 -24.89
C THR A 343 12.56 12.09 -23.51
N PRO A 344 11.54 12.96 -23.42
CA PRO A 344 10.94 13.30 -22.14
C PRO A 344 10.11 12.14 -21.57
N ALA A 345 9.98 12.09 -20.25
CA ALA A 345 9.10 11.15 -19.57
C ALA A 345 7.62 11.39 -19.94
N LEU A 346 6.84 10.31 -19.92
CA LEU A 346 5.39 10.37 -20.19
C LEU A 346 4.64 10.96 -18.97
N ILE A 347 4.99 10.50 -17.76
CA ILE A 347 4.47 10.99 -16.48
C ILE A 347 5.66 11.12 -15.50
N TRP A 348 5.69 12.14 -14.65
CA TRP A 348 6.76 12.35 -13.66
C TRP A 348 6.25 13.01 -12.38
N TYR A 349 6.85 12.67 -11.22
CA TYR A 349 6.41 13.19 -9.93
C TYR A 349 7.51 13.23 -8.85
N PRO A 350 7.53 14.30 -8.02
CA PRO A 350 8.46 14.43 -6.91
C PRO A 350 7.93 13.75 -5.62
N TYR A 351 8.74 13.78 -4.55
CA TYR A 351 8.30 13.35 -3.22
C TYR A 351 7.08 14.15 -2.73
N ASP A 352 7.03 15.45 -3.07
CA ASP A 352 5.89 16.33 -2.81
C ASP A 352 4.77 16.14 -3.84
N GLU A 353 3.72 16.95 -3.73
CA GLU A 353 2.63 16.97 -4.71
C GLU A 353 3.18 17.37 -6.09
N SER A 354 2.81 16.60 -7.12
CA SER A 354 3.11 16.94 -8.51
C SER A 354 2.16 18.02 -8.99
N VAL A 355 2.70 19.06 -9.65
CA VAL A 355 1.87 20.13 -10.22
C VAL A 355 1.12 19.62 -11.45
N GLU A 356 1.80 18.79 -12.23
CA GLU A 356 1.30 18.23 -13.48
C GLU A 356 0.37 17.02 -13.24
N PHE A 357 0.65 16.23 -12.19
CA PHE A 357 -0.07 15.00 -11.88
C PHE A 357 -0.45 14.92 -10.38
N PRO A 358 -1.26 15.86 -9.86
CA PRO A 358 -1.52 15.97 -8.42
C PRO A 358 -2.20 14.73 -7.81
N MET A 359 -2.94 13.98 -8.63
CA MET A 359 -3.61 12.73 -8.21
C MET A 359 -2.65 11.62 -7.76
N LEU A 360 -1.36 11.71 -8.09
CA LEU A 360 -0.34 10.73 -7.66
C LEU A 360 0.05 10.89 -6.17
N GLY A 361 -0.40 11.98 -5.52
CA GLY A 361 -0.20 12.23 -4.10
C GLY A 361 1.24 12.60 -3.73
N THR A 362 1.59 12.39 -2.46
CA THR A 362 2.91 12.70 -1.87
C THR A 362 3.47 11.48 -1.13
N GLY A 363 4.73 11.55 -0.70
CA GLY A 363 5.41 10.50 0.04
C GLY A 363 6.53 9.85 -0.76
N GLY A 364 7.06 8.72 -0.26
CA GLY A 364 8.07 7.92 -0.95
C GLY A 364 7.68 7.59 -2.40
N ARG A 365 8.63 7.24 -3.25
CA ARG A 365 8.37 6.97 -4.67
C ARG A 365 9.12 5.75 -5.15
N ASN A 366 8.47 4.96 -5.97
CA ASN A 366 9.09 3.91 -6.74
C ASN A 366 8.14 3.52 -7.88
N ALA A 367 8.22 4.26 -8.99
CA ALA A 367 7.42 4.02 -10.18
C ALA A 367 7.72 2.66 -10.81
N MET A 368 6.67 1.97 -11.28
CA MET A 368 6.76 0.68 -11.99
C MET A 368 5.72 0.58 -13.12
N ALA A 369 6.02 -0.21 -14.15
CA ALA A 369 5.12 -0.43 -15.28
C ALA A 369 4.44 -1.78 -15.23
N GLY A 370 3.14 -1.78 -15.54
CA GLY A 370 2.32 -2.98 -15.71
C GLY A 370 1.81 -3.13 -17.15
N PRO A 371 1.02 -4.19 -17.42
CA PRO A 371 0.62 -4.56 -18.76
C PRO A 371 -0.40 -3.58 -19.37
N VAL A 372 -0.53 -3.64 -20.70
CA VAL A 372 -1.64 -3.03 -21.44
C VAL A 372 -2.78 -4.04 -21.55
N TYR A 373 -4.00 -3.62 -21.20
CA TYR A 373 -5.17 -4.51 -21.31
C TYR A 373 -5.85 -4.35 -22.66
N TYR A 374 -6.09 -5.45 -23.37
CA TYR A 374 -6.91 -5.48 -24.58
C TYR A 374 -8.09 -6.43 -24.40
N ARG A 375 -9.29 -5.86 -24.31
CA ARG A 375 -10.54 -6.55 -24.06
C ARG A 375 -10.84 -7.68 -25.05
N SER A 376 -10.42 -7.47 -26.30
CA SER A 376 -10.67 -8.40 -27.41
C SER A 376 -9.82 -9.68 -27.33
N ASP A 377 -8.75 -9.71 -26.52
CA ASP A 377 -7.95 -10.93 -26.32
C ASP A 377 -8.64 -11.96 -25.42
N TYR A 378 -9.73 -11.57 -24.74
CA TYR A 378 -10.36 -12.34 -23.67
C TYR A 378 -11.86 -12.58 -23.85
N GLU A 379 -12.43 -12.39 -25.06
CA GLU A 379 -13.89 -12.45 -25.31
C GLU A 379 -14.60 -13.73 -24.86
N ALA A 380 -13.87 -14.85 -24.73
CA ALA A 380 -14.43 -16.12 -24.28
C ALA A 380 -14.51 -16.26 -22.74
N SER A 381 -13.88 -15.37 -21.98
CA SER A 381 -13.74 -15.49 -20.52
C SER A 381 -14.80 -14.71 -19.75
N GLU A 382 -15.40 -15.30 -18.73
CA GLU A 382 -16.41 -14.63 -17.89
C GLU A 382 -15.78 -13.70 -16.83
N VAL A 383 -14.48 -13.85 -16.55
CA VAL A 383 -13.76 -13.08 -15.52
C VAL A 383 -12.94 -11.90 -16.07
N ARG A 384 -12.96 -11.73 -17.40
CA ARG A 384 -12.25 -10.69 -18.13
C ARG A 384 -12.65 -9.29 -17.68
N PHE A 385 -11.72 -8.35 -17.70
CA PHE A 385 -12.05 -6.93 -17.44
C PHE A 385 -12.95 -6.36 -18.55
N PRO A 386 -13.74 -5.31 -18.28
CA PRO A 386 -14.66 -4.74 -19.26
C PRO A 386 -13.95 -3.85 -20.28
N GLY A 387 -14.67 -3.51 -21.37
CA GLY A 387 -14.16 -2.66 -22.45
C GLY A 387 -13.68 -1.28 -21.99
N TYR A 388 -14.09 -0.80 -20.82
CA TYR A 388 -13.58 0.42 -20.20
C TYR A 388 -12.05 0.44 -20.03
N TYR A 389 -11.41 -0.72 -19.87
CA TYR A 389 -9.96 -0.84 -19.71
C TYR A 389 -9.22 -1.10 -21.03
N ASP A 390 -9.95 -1.25 -22.15
CA ASP A 390 -9.36 -1.56 -23.45
C ASP A 390 -8.35 -0.47 -23.87
N GLY A 391 -7.13 -0.91 -24.18
CA GLY A 391 -6.00 -0.06 -24.56
C GLY A 391 -5.38 0.76 -23.42
N LYS A 392 -5.81 0.56 -22.16
CA LYS A 392 -5.18 1.26 -21.01
C LYS A 392 -3.97 0.48 -20.50
N VAL A 393 -2.92 1.22 -20.16
CA VAL A 393 -1.71 0.68 -19.51
C VAL A 393 -1.82 0.82 -18.00
N PHE A 394 -1.37 -0.20 -17.26
CA PHE A 394 -1.31 -0.15 -15.80
C PHE A 394 0.00 0.49 -15.35
N PHE A 395 -0.11 1.47 -14.46
CA PHE A 395 1.01 2.21 -13.87
C PHE A 395 0.86 2.18 -12.36
N TYR A 396 1.89 1.76 -11.63
CA TYR A 396 1.80 1.60 -10.18
C TYR A 396 3.04 2.10 -9.46
N ASP A 397 2.90 2.35 -8.16
CA ASP A 397 3.99 2.80 -7.31
C ASP A 397 4.08 1.91 -6.06
N TRP A 398 5.26 1.33 -5.89
CA TRP A 398 5.55 0.44 -4.78
C TRP A 398 5.50 1.19 -3.44
N MET A 399 6.09 2.38 -3.32
CA MET A 399 6.07 3.13 -2.06
C MET A 399 4.66 3.59 -1.66
N ARG A 400 3.82 3.94 -2.63
CA ARG A 400 2.52 4.61 -2.41
C ARG A 400 1.30 3.68 -2.50
N ASN A 401 1.48 2.38 -2.72
CA ASN A 401 0.41 1.38 -2.61
C ASN A 401 -0.78 1.66 -3.54
N TRP A 402 -0.54 2.21 -4.71
CA TRP A 402 -1.59 2.47 -5.69
C TRP A 402 -1.27 1.87 -7.04
N ILE A 403 -2.34 1.63 -7.79
CA ILE A 403 -2.33 1.25 -9.19
C ILE A 403 -3.23 2.25 -9.90
N PHE A 404 -2.76 2.82 -11.01
CA PHE A 404 -3.52 3.63 -11.93
C PHE A 404 -3.65 2.89 -13.27
N THR A 405 -4.74 3.16 -13.97
CA THR A 405 -4.81 2.86 -15.40
C THR A 405 -4.68 4.16 -16.17
N VAL A 406 -3.81 4.16 -17.18
CA VAL A 406 -3.49 5.32 -18.01
C VAL A 406 -4.00 5.06 -19.41
N LYS A 407 -4.82 5.97 -19.91
CA LYS A 407 -5.27 6.00 -21.29
C LYS A 407 -4.34 6.88 -22.11
N LEU A 408 -3.97 6.40 -23.29
CA LEU A 408 -3.17 7.14 -24.25
C LEU A 408 -4.00 7.51 -25.47
N THR A 409 -3.59 8.56 -26.17
CA THR A 409 -4.11 8.91 -27.49
C THR A 409 -3.63 7.91 -28.55
N GLU A 410 -4.18 7.97 -29.76
CA GLU A 410 -3.72 7.16 -30.90
C GLU A 410 -2.23 7.40 -31.26
N ASN A 411 -1.68 8.56 -30.87
CA ASN A 411 -0.27 8.91 -31.06
C ASN A 411 0.59 8.59 -29.83
N PHE A 412 0.05 7.85 -28.86
CA PHE A 412 0.71 7.47 -27.62
C PHE A 412 1.10 8.63 -26.70
N GLU A 413 0.33 9.71 -26.73
CA GLU A 413 0.43 10.81 -25.76
C GLU A 413 -0.47 10.53 -24.55
N TYR A 414 -0.11 11.03 -23.37
CA TYR A 414 -0.95 10.96 -22.19
C TYR A 414 -2.32 11.63 -22.45
N ASP A 415 -3.42 10.92 -22.16
CA ASP A 415 -4.80 11.44 -22.21
C ASP A 415 -5.32 11.64 -20.78
N THR A 416 -5.54 10.53 -20.07
CA THR A 416 -6.10 10.52 -18.72
C THR A 416 -5.54 9.38 -17.90
N MET A 417 -5.57 9.50 -16.57
CA MET A 417 -5.37 8.39 -15.65
C MET A 417 -6.44 8.34 -14.57
N GLU A 418 -6.68 7.16 -14.03
CA GLU A 418 -7.59 6.94 -12.90
C GLU A 418 -7.05 5.84 -11.99
N ARG A 419 -7.36 5.94 -10.69
CA ARG A 419 -6.96 4.92 -9.73
C ARG A 419 -7.77 3.65 -9.96
N PHE A 420 -7.07 2.53 -10.10
CA PHE A 420 -7.65 1.20 -10.17
C PHE A 420 -7.96 0.71 -8.76
N MET A 421 -9.21 0.30 -8.52
CA MET A 421 -9.69 -0.20 -7.22
C MET A 421 -9.26 0.69 -6.03
N PRO A 422 -9.65 1.98 -5.99
CA PRO A 422 -9.19 2.95 -4.99
C PRO A 422 -9.53 2.61 -3.54
N SER A 423 -10.52 1.75 -3.30
CA SER A 423 -10.93 1.29 -1.96
C SER A 423 -10.18 0.04 -1.51
N THR A 424 -9.43 -0.59 -2.42
CA THR A 424 -8.63 -1.79 -2.16
C THR A 424 -7.23 -1.40 -1.72
N ILE A 425 -6.74 -2.10 -0.69
CA ILE A 425 -5.37 -1.97 -0.21
C ILE A 425 -4.47 -2.90 -1.04
N PHE A 426 -3.41 -2.31 -1.60
CA PHE A 426 -2.33 -3.03 -2.29
C PHE A 426 -1.05 -2.88 -1.48
N ASP A 427 -0.44 -3.99 -1.04
CA ASP A 427 0.71 -3.95 -0.15
C ASP A 427 2.02 -4.04 -0.94
N LYS A 428 2.46 -2.88 -1.44
CA LYS A 428 3.71 -2.75 -2.20
C LYS A 428 3.71 -3.60 -3.49
N PRO A 429 2.81 -3.33 -4.45
CA PRO A 429 2.79 -4.06 -5.73
C PRO A 429 4.14 -3.92 -6.43
N VAL A 430 4.70 -5.04 -6.89
CA VAL A 430 6.06 -5.12 -7.46
C VAL A 430 6.07 -5.72 -8.87
N ASP A 431 5.07 -6.52 -9.21
CA ASP A 431 4.88 -7.09 -10.54
C ASP A 431 3.41 -7.43 -10.82
N MET A 432 3.01 -7.48 -12.09
CA MET A 432 1.65 -7.85 -12.48
C MET A 432 1.55 -8.32 -13.94
N GLN A 433 0.68 -9.28 -14.19
CA GLN A 433 0.49 -9.87 -15.53
C GLN A 433 -0.97 -10.29 -15.74
N PHE A 434 -1.51 -10.09 -16.95
CA PHE A 434 -2.80 -10.68 -17.32
C PHE A 434 -2.63 -12.15 -17.72
N ALA A 435 -3.48 -13.01 -17.18
CA ALA A 435 -3.57 -14.41 -17.58
C ALA A 435 -4.39 -14.57 -18.87
N LYS A 436 -4.40 -15.79 -19.45
CA LYS A 436 -5.12 -16.09 -20.70
C LYS A 436 -6.64 -15.92 -20.64
N ASP A 437 -7.20 -15.85 -19.45
CA ASP A 437 -8.62 -15.58 -19.21
C ASP A 437 -8.92 -14.09 -18.97
N GLY A 438 -7.89 -13.23 -18.98
CA GLY A 438 -8.05 -11.79 -18.75
C GLY A 438 -8.23 -11.40 -17.29
N SER A 439 -7.97 -12.32 -16.35
CA SER A 439 -7.76 -11.97 -14.94
C SER A 439 -6.36 -11.37 -14.73
N LEU A 440 -6.24 -10.42 -13.81
CA LEU A 440 -4.97 -9.74 -13.50
C LEU A 440 -4.32 -10.39 -12.29
N TYR A 441 -3.10 -10.90 -12.44
CA TYR A 441 -2.28 -11.39 -11.34
C TYR A 441 -1.36 -10.26 -10.84
N ILE A 442 -1.22 -10.14 -9.54
CA ILE A 442 -0.39 -9.12 -8.87
C ILE A 442 0.52 -9.80 -7.86
N LEU A 443 1.81 -9.44 -7.92
CA LEU A 443 2.81 -9.75 -6.91
C LEU A 443 2.96 -8.56 -5.96
N GLU A 444 2.82 -8.81 -4.67
CA GLU A 444 2.97 -7.81 -3.60
C GLU A 444 4.19 -8.17 -2.74
N TYR A 445 5.09 -7.21 -2.59
CA TYR A 445 6.36 -7.41 -1.87
C TYR A 445 6.20 -7.42 -0.35
N GLY A 446 5.15 -6.76 0.17
CA GLY A 446 4.92 -6.56 1.60
C GLY A 446 5.80 -5.47 2.23
N THR A 447 5.60 -5.20 3.52
CA THR A 447 6.07 -3.96 4.16
C THR A 447 7.60 -3.80 4.29
N PHE A 448 8.34 -4.86 4.65
CA PHE A 448 9.76 -4.77 5.03
C PHE A 448 10.71 -5.22 3.92
N TRP A 449 11.75 -4.43 3.67
CA TRP A 449 12.85 -4.81 2.77
C TRP A 449 13.75 -5.87 3.40
N SER A 450 14.27 -6.82 2.60
CA SER A 450 15.19 -7.88 3.05
C SER A 450 14.57 -8.84 4.06
N ALA A 451 13.26 -9.06 3.96
CA ALA A 451 12.51 -9.85 4.93
C ALA A 451 11.41 -10.69 4.28
N GLN A 452 11.01 -11.72 5.02
CA GLN A 452 9.73 -12.38 4.81
C GLN A 452 8.62 -11.52 5.41
N ASN A 453 7.62 -11.20 4.60
CA ASN A 453 6.57 -10.26 4.94
C ASN A 453 5.24 -10.99 5.06
N ASP A 454 4.56 -10.88 6.21
CA ASP A 454 3.23 -11.50 6.40
C ASP A 454 2.17 -10.94 5.44
N ASP A 455 2.35 -9.69 5.00
CA ASP A 455 1.49 -8.93 4.08
C ASP A 455 1.94 -9.00 2.62
N SER A 456 2.91 -9.86 2.28
CA SER A 456 3.30 -10.13 0.89
C SER A 456 2.53 -11.31 0.31
N GLY A 457 2.37 -11.35 -1.01
CA GLY A 457 1.61 -12.41 -1.63
C GLY A 457 1.46 -12.33 -3.14
N ILE A 458 0.78 -13.34 -3.68
CA ILE A 458 0.27 -13.35 -5.06
C ILE A 458 -1.24 -13.31 -5.00
N TYR A 459 -1.82 -12.38 -5.75
CA TYR A 459 -3.27 -12.16 -5.80
C TYR A 459 -3.76 -12.22 -7.23
N ARG A 460 -4.97 -12.74 -7.43
CA ARG A 460 -5.69 -12.71 -8.71
C ARG A 460 -6.89 -11.78 -8.61
N ILE A 461 -7.04 -10.90 -9.59
CA ILE A 461 -8.19 -10.00 -9.71
C ILE A 461 -9.07 -10.46 -10.86
N GLU A 462 -10.31 -10.76 -10.54
CA GLU A 462 -11.37 -11.14 -11.47
C GLU A 462 -12.41 -10.02 -11.57
N PHE A 463 -13.03 -9.85 -12.75
CA PHE A 463 -14.16 -8.95 -12.94
C PHE A 463 -15.46 -9.73 -13.17
N ALA A 464 -16.54 -9.32 -12.49
CA ALA A 464 -17.88 -9.89 -12.68
C ALA A 464 -18.77 -8.96 -13.52
N ALA A 465 -18.90 -9.26 -14.82
CA ALA A 465 -19.76 -8.52 -15.74
C ALA A 465 -21.26 -8.76 -15.49
N GLY A 466 -21.61 -9.98 -15.04
CA GLY A 466 -22.96 -10.40 -14.72
C GLY A 466 -23.19 -10.51 -13.21
N ASN A 467 -23.72 -11.67 -12.81
CA ASN A 467 -23.95 -12.02 -11.41
C ASN A 467 -22.63 -12.03 -10.63
N ARG A 468 -22.59 -11.31 -9.52
CA ARG A 468 -21.46 -11.20 -8.61
C ARG A 468 -21.46 -12.39 -7.66
N LYS A 469 -20.29 -12.69 -7.09
CA LYS A 469 -20.21 -13.65 -5.98
C LYS A 469 -20.69 -12.94 -4.70
N PRO A 470 -21.40 -13.62 -3.80
CA PRO A 470 -21.75 -13.05 -2.50
C PRO A 470 -20.52 -12.58 -1.74
N GLN A 471 -20.59 -11.41 -1.11
CA GLN A 471 -19.58 -10.93 -0.19
C GLN A 471 -19.82 -11.57 1.17
N VAL A 472 -19.15 -12.68 1.44
CA VAL A 472 -19.37 -13.47 2.66
C VAL A 472 -18.60 -12.88 3.83
N LYS A 473 -19.32 -12.54 4.89
CA LYS A 473 -18.78 -12.20 6.20
C LYS A 473 -19.24 -13.21 7.22
N ALA A 474 -18.27 -13.94 7.77
CA ALA A 474 -18.47 -14.79 8.92
C ALA A 474 -17.93 -14.09 10.17
N SER A 475 -18.68 -14.14 11.25
CA SER A 475 -18.19 -13.78 12.58
C SER A 475 -18.71 -14.74 13.62
N ALA A 476 -18.11 -14.70 14.79
CA ALA A 476 -18.49 -15.44 15.97
C ALA A 476 -18.47 -14.47 17.16
N ASP A 477 -19.33 -14.71 18.15
CA ASP A 477 -19.26 -13.99 19.43
C ASP A 477 -17.97 -14.29 20.20
N GLN A 478 -17.41 -15.49 20.01
CA GLN A 478 -16.16 -15.95 20.61
C GLN A 478 -15.35 -16.78 19.62
N LEU A 479 -14.13 -16.34 19.30
CA LEU A 479 -13.16 -17.14 18.52
C LEU A 479 -12.32 -18.07 19.40
N MET A 480 -12.38 -17.88 20.71
CA MET A 480 -11.66 -18.69 21.67
C MET A 480 -12.34 -18.70 23.04
N GLY A 481 -12.05 -19.72 23.84
CA GLY A 481 -12.57 -19.82 25.21
C GLY A 481 -12.29 -21.17 25.86
N ALA A 482 -12.60 -21.30 27.15
CA ALA A 482 -12.46 -22.55 27.88
C ALA A 482 -13.46 -23.63 27.39
N ALA A 483 -13.07 -24.90 27.51
CA ALA A 483 -13.96 -26.02 27.19
C ALA A 483 -14.99 -26.28 28.32
N PRO A 484 -16.27 -26.59 28.02
CA PRO A 484 -16.89 -26.51 26.69
C PRO A 484 -17.18 -25.06 26.29
N LEU A 485 -16.98 -24.75 25.00
CA LEU A 485 -17.21 -23.43 24.43
C LEU A 485 -18.45 -23.45 23.54
N THR A 486 -19.47 -22.67 23.90
CA THR A 486 -20.62 -22.42 23.04
C THR A 486 -20.39 -21.13 22.27
N VAL A 487 -20.49 -21.22 20.94
CA VAL A 487 -20.23 -20.11 20.03
C VAL A 487 -21.49 -19.81 19.23
N SER A 488 -21.90 -18.54 19.24
CA SER A 488 -22.95 -17.99 18.39
C SER A 488 -22.30 -17.47 17.11
N PHE A 489 -22.55 -18.12 15.99
CA PHE A 489 -22.05 -17.71 14.69
C PHE A 489 -22.99 -16.71 14.04
N SER A 490 -22.43 -15.79 13.26
CA SER A 490 -23.18 -14.77 12.55
C SER A 490 -22.71 -14.65 11.12
N SER A 491 -23.67 -14.56 10.20
CA SER A 491 -23.43 -14.17 8.81
C SER A 491 -23.69 -12.67 8.59
N SER A 492 -23.79 -11.88 9.65
CA SER A 492 -24.13 -10.45 9.56
C SER A 492 -23.12 -9.69 8.71
N GLY A 493 -23.62 -8.83 7.83
CA GLY A 493 -22.80 -8.12 6.84
C GLY A 493 -22.45 -8.96 5.60
N THR A 494 -22.86 -10.24 5.55
CA THR A 494 -22.91 -10.98 4.29
C THR A 494 -24.00 -10.40 3.41
N GLN A 495 -23.66 -10.08 2.17
CA GLN A 495 -24.59 -9.51 1.22
C GLN A 495 -24.26 -9.98 -0.19
N ASP A 496 -25.28 -10.06 -1.03
CA ASP A 496 -25.07 -9.92 -2.46
C ASP A 496 -25.30 -8.46 -2.84
N LEU A 497 -24.48 -7.95 -3.74
CA LEU A 497 -24.67 -6.59 -4.24
C LEU A 497 -25.64 -6.55 -5.41
N ASP A 498 -25.98 -7.69 -6.01
CA ASP A 498 -27.01 -7.78 -7.04
C ASP A 498 -28.42 -7.66 -6.44
N GLU A 499 -29.21 -6.75 -7.02
CA GLU A 499 -30.51 -6.40 -6.46
C GLU A 499 -31.48 -7.57 -6.48
N GLY A 500 -32.01 -7.91 -5.31
CA GLY A 500 -33.08 -8.90 -5.15
C GLY A 500 -32.63 -10.34 -4.98
N ASP A 501 -31.32 -10.59 -4.88
CA ASP A 501 -30.80 -11.94 -4.68
C ASP A 501 -31.11 -12.50 -3.28
N GLN A 502 -31.51 -13.78 -3.25
CA GLN A 502 -31.71 -14.53 -2.02
C GLN A 502 -30.50 -15.40 -1.74
N LEU A 503 -29.99 -15.33 -0.51
CA LEU A 503 -28.82 -16.08 -0.06
C LEU A 503 -29.19 -17.34 0.71
N SER A 504 -28.43 -18.41 0.46
CA SER A 504 -28.47 -19.66 1.21
C SER A 504 -27.14 -19.87 1.94
N TYR A 505 -27.17 -20.43 3.15
CA TYR A 505 -26.02 -20.54 4.05
C TYR A 505 -25.74 -22.00 4.38
N GLU A 506 -24.47 -22.36 4.48
CA GLU A 506 -23.98 -23.64 5.03
C GLU A 506 -22.75 -23.37 5.90
N TRP A 507 -22.87 -23.66 7.19
CA TRP A 507 -21.76 -23.68 8.13
C TRP A 507 -21.24 -25.11 8.28
N ASP A 508 -19.92 -25.31 8.16
CA ASP A 508 -19.21 -26.54 8.52
C ASP A 508 -18.32 -26.24 9.73
N PHE A 509 -18.49 -26.99 10.83
CA PHE A 509 -17.77 -26.76 12.09
C PHE A 509 -16.43 -27.50 12.18
N GLY A 510 -15.94 -28.08 11.08
CA GLY A 510 -14.62 -28.71 11.00
C GLY A 510 -14.53 -30.11 11.62
N ILE A 511 -15.65 -30.62 12.14
CA ILE A 511 -15.75 -31.95 12.78
C ILE A 511 -16.84 -32.84 12.15
N GLY A 512 -17.27 -32.49 10.94
CA GLY A 512 -18.32 -33.20 10.20
C GLY A 512 -19.76 -32.81 10.60
N ALA A 513 -19.93 -31.92 11.57
CA ALA A 513 -21.21 -31.30 11.88
C ALA A 513 -21.43 -30.04 11.01
N LYS A 514 -22.65 -29.85 10.51
CA LYS A 514 -23.03 -28.72 9.64
C LYS A 514 -24.35 -28.07 10.07
N SER A 515 -24.58 -26.82 9.67
CA SER A 515 -25.86 -26.12 9.82
C SER A 515 -26.20 -25.31 8.56
N THR A 516 -27.49 -25.16 8.26
CA THR A 516 -27.98 -24.30 7.16
C THR A 516 -28.64 -23.02 7.66
N GLU A 517 -28.62 -22.78 8.98
CA GLU A 517 -29.10 -21.53 9.55
C GLU A 517 -28.11 -20.39 9.24
N ALA A 518 -28.61 -19.17 9.03
CA ALA A 518 -27.74 -18.02 8.79
C ALA A 518 -26.85 -17.71 10.01
N ASN A 519 -27.40 -17.84 11.21
CA ASN A 519 -26.72 -17.54 12.48
C ASN A 519 -26.90 -18.71 13.48
N PRO A 520 -26.20 -19.84 13.30
CA PRO A 520 -26.34 -21.01 14.17
C PRO A 520 -25.57 -20.83 15.49
N GLU A 521 -25.96 -21.62 16.49
CA GLU A 521 -25.18 -21.82 17.72
C GLU A 521 -24.55 -23.22 17.70
N PHE A 522 -23.28 -23.34 18.09
CA PHE A 522 -22.61 -24.63 18.19
C PHE A 522 -21.70 -24.73 19.42
N THR A 523 -21.70 -25.88 20.08
CA THR A 523 -20.89 -26.14 21.28
C THR A 523 -19.73 -27.10 20.98
N PHE A 524 -18.50 -26.61 21.10
CA PHE A 524 -17.28 -27.40 21.07
C PHE A 524 -16.97 -27.92 22.48
N LYS A 525 -16.98 -29.24 22.66
CA LYS A 525 -16.88 -29.87 23.98
C LYS A 525 -15.45 -30.03 24.48
N ASP A 526 -14.52 -30.30 23.57
CA ASP A 526 -13.15 -30.68 23.88
C ASP A 526 -12.17 -29.57 23.46
N PRO A 527 -11.06 -29.38 24.20
CA PRO A 527 -10.00 -28.48 23.77
C PRO A 527 -9.45 -28.87 22.40
N GLY A 528 -9.20 -27.87 21.53
CA GLY A 528 -8.76 -28.09 20.16
C GLY A 528 -8.82 -26.82 19.32
N VAL A 529 -8.33 -26.90 18.09
CA VAL A 529 -8.43 -25.85 17.07
C VAL A 529 -9.35 -26.36 15.97
N TYR A 530 -10.45 -25.64 15.73
CA TYR A 530 -11.50 -26.06 14.80
C TYR A 530 -11.61 -25.08 13.63
N PRO A 531 -11.35 -25.51 12.38
CA PRO A 531 -11.59 -24.69 11.20
C PRO A 531 -13.08 -24.70 10.88
N VAL A 532 -13.73 -23.53 11.02
CA VAL A 532 -15.14 -23.34 10.71
C VAL A 532 -15.26 -22.62 9.38
N THR A 533 -16.11 -23.12 8.48
CA THR A 533 -16.32 -22.52 7.15
C THR A 533 -17.78 -22.14 6.97
N LEU A 534 -18.05 -20.88 6.62
CA LEU A 534 -19.34 -20.43 6.10
C LEU A 534 -19.27 -20.43 4.58
N THR A 535 -20.17 -21.18 3.93
CA THR A 535 -20.44 -21.10 2.49
C THR A 535 -21.76 -20.40 2.27
N VAL A 536 -21.79 -19.41 1.39
CA VAL A 536 -23.01 -18.71 0.99
C VAL A 536 -23.19 -18.78 -0.51
N LYS A 537 -24.42 -19.05 -0.95
CA LYS A 537 -24.78 -19.09 -2.38
C LYS A 537 -25.95 -18.17 -2.67
N ASP A 538 -25.88 -17.46 -3.79
CA ASP A 538 -27.00 -16.67 -4.32
C ASP A 538 -28.02 -17.53 -5.08
N SER A 539 -29.06 -16.88 -5.57
CA SER A 539 -30.16 -17.54 -6.27
C SER A 539 -29.83 -17.95 -7.71
N GLN A 540 -28.76 -17.38 -8.28
CA GLN A 540 -28.22 -17.68 -9.61
C GLN A 540 -27.13 -18.76 -9.58
N GLY A 541 -26.74 -19.19 -8.38
CA GLY A 541 -25.83 -20.31 -8.11
C GLY A 541 -24.38 -19.93 -7.85
N ALA A 542 -24.01 -18.63 -7.83
CA ALA A 542 -22.65 -18.27 -7.44
C ALA A 542 -22.47 -18.46 -5.93
N ALA A 543 -21.28 -18.89 -5.55
CA ALA A 543 -20.96 -19.28 -4.19
C ALA A 543 -19.65 -18.65 -3.74
N ALA A 544 -19.58 -18.25 -2.48
CA ALA A 544 -18.38 -17.77 -1.84
C ALA A 544 -18.29 -18.32 -0.41
N THR A 545 -17.09 -18.30 0.17
CA THR A 545 -16.81 -18.86 1.49
C THR A 545 -16.03 -17.91 2.36
N ALA A 546 -16.28 -17.94 3.67
CA ALA A 546 -15.44 -17.32 4.70
C ALA A 546 -15.03 -18.37 5.73
N ASN A 547 -13.80 -18.28 6.25
CA ASN A 547 -13.27 -19.22 7.24
C ASN A 547 -13.03 -18.51 8.57
N LEU A 548 -13.26 -19.23 9.68
CA LEU A 548 -12.95 -18.84 11.05
C LEU A 548 -12.15 -19.97 11.70
N GLU A 549 -11.27 -19.63 12.64
CA GLU A 549 -10.58 -20.61 13.48
C GLU A 549 -11.06 -20.45 14.92
N ILE A 550 -11.69 -21.50 15.48
CA ILE A 550 -12.17 -21.51 16.87
C ILE A 550 -11.19 -22.29 17.75
N LYS A 551 -10.61 -21.60 18.74
CA LYS A 551 -9.62 -22.17 19.67
C LYS A 551 -10.24 -22.45 21.03
N VAL A 552 -10.40 -23.73 21.35
CA VAL A 552 -11.06 -24.16 22.58
C VAL A 552 -10.01 -24.69 23.57
N GLY A 553 -10.03 -24.20 24.80
CA GLY A 553 -9.17 -24.66 25.88
C GLY A 553 -8.57 -23.57 26.77
N ASN A 554 -8.59 -22.30 26.37
CA ASN A 554 -8.09 -21.19 27.18
C ASN A 554 -9.04 -19.99 27.05
N GLU A 555 -9.46 -19.39 28.16
CA GLU A 555 -10.39 -18.25 28.18
C GLU A 555 -9.61 -16.95 28.26
N ALA A 556 -9.97 -15.95 27.44
CA ALA A 556 -9.26 -14.68 27.45
C ALA A 556 -9.41 -14.00 28.83
N PRO A 557 -8.34 -13.45 29.42
CA PRO A 557 -8.42 -12.79 30.72
C PRO A 557 -9.34 -11.56 30.67
N SER A 558 -10.13 -11.34 31.72
CA SER A 558 -10.97 -10.14 31.85
C SER A 558 -10.19 -9.01 32.53
N VAL A 559 -9.74 -8.03 31.76
CA VAL A 559 -9.15 -6.78 32.26
C VAL A 559 -10.23 -5.69 32.34
N LYS A 560 -10.30 -4.94 33.45
CA LYS A 560 -11.26 -3.85 33.63
C LYS A 560 -10.64 -2.63 34.30
N ILE A 561 -10.84 -1.45 33.70
CA ILE A 561 -10.54 -0.13 34.25
C ILE A 561 -11.85 0.49 34.77
N GLN A 562 -11.95 0.56 36.10
CA GLN A 562 -13.00 1.29 36.78
C GLN A 562 -12.58 2.74 36.92
N TRP A 563 -13.09 3.62 36.06
CA TRP A 563 -12.85 5.06 36.09
C TRP A 563 -14.02 5.79 36.75
N LYS A 564 -13.77 6.56 37.81
CA LYS A 564 -14.83 7.27 38.56
C LYS A 564 -15.21 8.64 37.99
N GLY A 565 -14.51 9.11 36.95
CA GLY A 565 -14.85 10.32 36.21
C GLY A 565 -15.80 10.03 35.04
N ASN A 566 -16.13 11.07 34.27
CA ASN A 566 -16.75 10.88 32.96
C ASN A 566 -15.81 10.07 32.06
N ARG A 567 -16.34 9.08 31.36
CA ARG A 567 -15.55 8.13 30.55
C ARG A 567 -15.20 8.65 29.17
N SER A 568 -15.79 9.75 28.72
CA SER A 568 -15.57 10.35 27.40
C SER A 568 -14.87 11.70 27.46
N PHE A 569 -15.02 12.46 28.55
CA PHE A 569 -14.57 13.85 28.64
C PHE A 569 -13.86 14.20 29.96
N TYR A 570 -12.82 15.04 29.85
CA TYR A 570 -12.30 15.84 30.96
C TYR A 570 -12.73 17.30 30.79
N PHE A 571 -13.00 17.98 31.91
CA PHE A 571 -13.61 19.33 31.93
C PHE A 571 -12.65 20.43 32.41
N GLY A 572 -11.36 20.10 32.47
CA GLY A 572 -10.32 20.90 33.12
C GLY A 572 -9.57 20.07 34.16
N PRO A 573 -8.67 20.69 34.94
CA PRO A 573 -7.84 19.96 35.88
C PRO A 573 -8.68 19.29 36.98
N GLU A 574 -8.63 17.96 37.04
CA GLU A 574 -9.41 17.14 37.98
C GLU A 574 -8.59 15.92 38.41
N ALA A 575 -8.76 15.47 39.65
CA ALA A 575 -8.15 14.23 40.14
C ALA A 575 -9.18 13.10 40.14
N ILE A 576 -8.96 12.07 39.32
CA ILE A 576 -9.92 10.99 39.10
C ILE A 576 -9.46 9.71 39.80
N GLU A 577 -10.37 9.08 40.53
CA GLU A 577 -10.16 7.76 41.12
C GLU A 577 -10.28 6.66 40.05
N TYR A 578 -9.33 5.72 40.07
CA TYR A 578 -9.32 4.57 39.19
C TYR A 578 -8.95 3.27 39.92
N ILE A 579 -9.44 2.14 39.41
CA ILE A 579 -9.06 0.78 39.83
C ILE A 579 -8.93 -0.10 38.58
N VAL A 580 -7.81 -0.80 38.46
CA VAL A 580 -7.57 -1.84 37.46
C VAL A 580 -7.73 -3.19 38.12
N SER A 581 -8.60 -4.03 37.56
CA SER A 581 -8.81 -5.40 38.02
C SER A 581 -8.66 -6.36 36.85
N VAL A 582 -7.94 -7.45 37.08
CA VAL A 582 -7.76 -8.54 36.12
C VAL A 582 -8.30 -9.82 36.77
N ASN A 583 -9.05 -10.60 36.00
CA ASN A 583 -9.51 -11.91 36.39
C ASN A 583 -9.30 -12.88 35.24
N ASP A 584 -8.70 -14.03 35.52
CA ASP A 584 -8.45 -15.08 34.56
C ASP A 584 -8.87 -16.42 35.16
N ARG A 585 -9.55 -17.26 34.38
CA ARG A 585 -10.15 -18.49 34.89
C ARG A 585 -9.10 -19.58 35.11
N GLU A 586 -8.07 -19.61 34.28
CA GLU A 586 -7.06 -20.67 34.25
C GLU A 586 -5.81 -20.34 35.09
N ASP A 587 -5.40 -19.07 35.17
CA ASP A 587 -4.19 -18.63 35.91
C ASP A 587 -4.38 -18.56 37.44
N GLY A 588 -5.63 -18.61 37.91
CA GLY A 588 -5.96 -18.60 39.34
C GLY A 588 -5.59 -17.27 40.02
N THR A 589 -4.43 -17.21 40.67
CA THR A 589 -3.97 -15.97 41.33
C THR A 589 -3.19 -15.11 40.33
N ILE A 590 -3.74 -13.94 39.99
CA ILE A 590 -3.11 -12.99 39.08
C ILE A 590 -1.84 -12.38 39.67
N ASP A 591 -0.74 -12.49 38.93
CA ASP A 591 0.50 -11.78 39.22
C ASP A 591 0.38 -10.32 38.75
N SER A 592 0.27 -9.39 39.71
CA SER A 592 0.13 -7.97 39.41
C SER A 592 1.32 -7.36 38.68
N SER A 593 2.49 -8.01 38.68
CA SER A 593 3.65 -7.55 37.92
C SER A 593 3.52 -7.76 36.41
N ARG A 594 2.57 -8.61 35.98
CA ARG A 594 2.26 -8.86 34.56
C ARG A 594 1.15 -7.95 34.02
N ILE A 595 0.58 -7.08 34.86
CA ILE A 595 -0.43 -6.11 34.44
C ILE A 595 0.31 -4.87 33.95
N ASN A 596 0.19 -4.58 32.65
CA ASN A 596 0.68 -3.34 32.09
C ASN A 596 -0.42 -2.27 32.23
N PHE A 597 -0.15 -1.17 32.91
CA PHE A 597 -1.12 -0.09 33.11
C PHE A 597 -0.48 1.27 32.87
N SER A 598 -1.09 2.08 32.00
CA SER A 598 -0.64 3.43 31.69
C SER A 598 -1.79 4.44 31.61
N ILE A 599 -1.44 5.71 31.84
CA ILE A 599 -2.30 6.87 31.58
C ILE A 599 -1.44 7.91 30.86
N ASP A 600 -1.66 8.08 29.58
CA ASP A 600 -0.87 8.94 28.71
C ASP A 600 -1.73 10.07 28.15
N PHE A 601 -1.14 11.25 27.93
CA PHE A 601 -1.82 12.39 27.30
C PHE A 601 -1.30 12.58 25.88
N LEU A 602 -2.22 12.62 24.92
CA LEU A 602 -1.93 12.76 23.51
C LEU A 602 -2.31 14.16 23.04
N GLU A 603 -1.36 14.87 22.43
CA GLU A 603 -1.60 16.14 21.74
C GLU A 603 -2.22 15.79 20.37
N GLY A 604 -3.41 16.30 20.05
CA GLY A 604 -4.23 15.80 18.94
C GLY A 604 -3.63 15.84 17.53
N GLY A 605 -4.36 15.28 16.56
CA GLY A 605 -3.85 14.97 15.20
C GLY A 605 -3.66 13.46 14.96
N PHE A 606 -4.21 12.63 15.84
CA PHE A 606 -4.09 11.18 15.85
C PHE A 606 -5.30 10.54 15.15
N ASP A 607 -5.07 9.67 14.17
CA ASP A 607 -6.13 8.87 13.54
C ASP A 607 -6.07 7.43 14.07
N LEU A 608 -6.89 7.12 15.08
CA LEU A 608 -6.98 5.80 15.71
C LEU A 608 -7.70 4.76 14.85
N ILE A 609 -8.35 5.19 13.77
CA ILE A 609 -9.23 4.31 13.00
C ILE A 609 -8.44 3.19 12.30
N GLN A 610 -7.13 3.35 12.07
CA GLN A 610 -6.28 2.27 11.57
C GLN A 610 -5.81 1.26 12.63
N THR A 611 -5.89 1.58 13.93
CA THR A 611 -5.38 0.71 15.01
C THR A 611 -6.45 -0.25 15.55
N GLY A 612 -7.70 -0.12 15.10
CA GLY A 612 -8.81 -1.01 15.48
C GLY A 612 -8.63 -2.48 15.06
N HIS A 613 -7.58 -2.79 14.28
CA HIS A 613 -7.20 -4.16 13.90
C HIS A 613 -6.10 -4.78 14.79
N GLN A 614 -5.56 -4.05 15.76
CA GLN A 614 -4.60 -4.58 16.75
C GLN A 614 -5.24 -4.57 18.15
N ALA A 615 -6.19 -5.48 18.38
CA ALA A 615 -6.91 -5.59 19.64
C ALA A 615 -6.05 -6.12 20.81
N ASP A 616 -4.85 -6.64 20.54
CA ASP A 616 -4.11 -7.49 21.50
C ASP A 616 -2.87 -6.83 22.14
N GLU A 617 -2.50 -5.61 21.74
CA GLU A 617 -1.34 -4.89 22.31
C GLU A 617 -1.70 -3.46 22.77
N PRO A 618 -1.13 -2.97 23.89
CA PRO A 618 -1.20 -1.57 24.28
C PRO A 618 -0.60 -0.68 23.18
N VAL A 619 -1.30 0.40 22.83
CA VAL A 619 -0.86 1.29 21.76
C VAL A 619 0.36 2.09 22.22
N SER A 620 1.53 1.78 21.67
CA SER A 620 2.71 2.62 21.83
C SER A 620 2.58 3.87 20.98
N LEU A 621 2.48 5.04 21.63
CA LEU A 621 2.42 6.34 20.95
C LEU A 621 3.60 6.55 19.99
N GLY A 622 4.82 6.27 20.46
CA GLY A 622 6.02 6.43 19.67
C GLY A 622 6.10 5.48 18.47
N GLU A 623 5.64 4.24 18.66
CA GLU A 623 5.60 3.25 17.57
C GLU A 623 4.59 3.62 16.48
N ASN A 624 3.44 4.17 16.89
CA ASN A 624 2.43 4.63 15.96
C ASN A 624 2.97 5.78 15.08
N TYR A 625 3.61 6.78 15.69
CA TYR A 625 4.24 7.86 14.92
C TYR A 625 5.32 7.32 13.99
N ILE A 626 6.14 6.35 14.43
CA ILE A 626 7.12 5.65 13.59
C ILE A 626 6.45 5.01 12.36
N THR A 627 5.28 4.40 12.55
CA THR A 627 4.51 3.76 11.48
C THR A 627 3.98 4.79 10.49
N GLN A 628 3.33 5.86 10.96
CA GLN A 628 2.78 6.93 10.13
C GLN A 628 3.84 7.69 9.32
N ALA A 629 5.03 7.87 9.90
CA ALA A 629 6.16 8.49 9.22
C ALA A 629 6.80 7.58 8.15
N GLY A 630 6.32 6.35 7.97
CA GLY A 630 6.88 5.38 7.02
C GLY A 630 8.23 4.80 7.46
N CYS A 631 8.68 5.08 8.69
CA CYS A 631 9.98 4.65 9.17
C CYS A 631 10.12 3.12 9.23
N LYS A 632 9.00 2.39 9.36
CA LYS A 632 8.97 0.92 9.38
C LYS A 632 9.46 0.27 8.07
N ALA A 633 9.40 0.97 6.93
CA ALA A 633 9.95 0.47 5.67
C ALA A 633 11.48 0.28 5.71
N CYS A 634 12.17 1.06 6.57
CA CYS A 634 13.63 1.03 6.68
C CYS A 634 14.12 0.50 8.04
N HIS A 635 13.29 0.54 9.09
CA HIS A 635 13.64 0.17 10.45
C HIS A 635 12.60 -0.78 11.04
N ALA A 636 12.98 -2.01 11.37
CA ALA A 636 12.13 -2.92 12.14
C ALA A 636 12.47 -2.88 13.63
N ILE A 637 11.59 -3.43 14.47
CA ILE A 637 11.78 -3.42 15.94
C ILE A 637 13.00 -4.26 16.33
N ALA A 638 13.09 -5.49 15.82
CA ALA A 638 14.11 -6.47 16.22
C ALA A 638 14.98 -6.97 15.07
N ASN A 639 14.61 -6.69 13.82
CA ASN A 639 15.31 -7.16 12.63
C ASN A 639 15.90 -5.97 11.87
N GLU A 640 17.17 -6.08 11.47
CA GLU A 640 17.82 -5.07 10.63
C GLU A 640 17.18 -5.08 9.23
N SER A 641 17.04 -3.91 8.61
CA SER A 641 16.54 -3.76 7.23
C SER A 641 17.48 -2.79 6.48
N ILE A 642 16.96 -1.73 5.83
CA ILE A 642 17.78 -0.69 5.20
C ILE A 642 18.61 0.07 6.25
N GLY A 643 18.02 0.33 7.41
CA GLY A 643 18.65 0.94 8.58
C GLY A 643 18.73 -0.03 9.76
N PRO A 644 19.40 0.37 10.85
CA PRO A 644 19.51 -0.45 12.06
C PRO A 644 18.13 -0.71 12.67
N ASP A 645 17.96 -1.89 13.27
CA ASP A 645 16.76 -2.20 14.02
C ASP A 645 16.66 -1.34 15.29
N TYR A 646 15.43 -1.04 15.73
CA TYR A 646 15.20 -0.18 16.88
C TYR A 646 15.73 -0.77 18.18
N THR A 647 15.79 -2.10 18.33
CA THR A 647 16.40 -2.75 19.50
C THR A 647 17.89 -2.45 19.58
N SER A 648 18.63 -2.49 18.47
CA SER A 648 20.05 -2.15 18.39
C SER A 648 20.29 -0.66 18.64
N VAL A 649 19.46 0.22 18.08
CA VAL A 649 19.50 1.65 18.38
C VAL A 649 19.29 1.89 19.88
N SER A 650 18.25 1.27 20.44
CA SER A 650 17.95 1.30 21.88
C SER A 650 19.16 0.92 22.71
N LYS A 651 19.74 -0.28 22.49
CA LYS A 651 20.92 -0.78 23.24
C LYS A 651 22.12 0.15 23.15
N LYS A 652 22.42 0.71 21.97
CA LYS A 652 23.59 1.58 21.75
C LYS A 652 23.49 2.89 22.55
N TYR A 653 22.30 3.48 22.60
CA TYR A 653 22.10 4.81 23.16
C TYR A 653 21.55 4.80 24.59
N LEU A 654 21.03 3.66 25.08
CA LEU A 654 20.34 3.54 26.37
C LEU A 654 21.06 4.19 27.56
N ASN A 655 22.38 4.09 27.62
CA ASN A 655 23.18 4.57 28.75
C ASN A 655 23.87 5.92 28.52
N GLN A 656 23.55 6.63 27.43
CA GLN A 656 24.16 7.92 27.10
C GLN A 656 23.27 9.08 27.59
N ALA A 657 23.88 10.05 28.28
CA ALA A 657 23.15 11.15 28.92
C ALA A 657 22.45 12.09 27.92
N ASP A 658 22.95 12.18 26.69
CA ASP A 658 22.45 13.03 25.60
C ASP A 658 21.68 12.24 24.53
N ALA A 659 21.45 10.93 24.74
CA ALA A 659 20.81 10.02 23.79
C ALA A 659 19.50 10.57 23.21
N LYS A 660 18.60 11.05 24.09
CA LYS A 660 17.29 11.54 23.70
C LYS A 660 17.41 12.74 22.76
N SER A 661 18.14 13.77 23.17
CA SER A 661 18.37 14.98 22.36
C SER A 661 19.06 14.67 21.03
N TYR A 662 20.05 13.76 21.05
CA TYR A 662 20.77 13.33 19.85
C TYR A 662 19.84 12.61 18.85
N LEU A 663 19.05 11.64 19.33
CA LEU A 663 18.14 10.87 18.48
C LEU A 663 17.02 11.75 17.91
N ILE A 664 16.50 12.70 18.68
CA ILE A 664 15.52 13.69 18.17
C ILE A 664 16.11 14.45 16.98
N GLN A 665 17.31 15.01 17.13
CA GLN A 665 17.96 15.74 16.04
C GLN A 665 18.25 14.85 14.83
N LYS A 666 18.61 13.59 15.05
CA LYS A 666 18.86 12.63 13.98
C LYS A 666 17.61 12.29 13.20
N ILE A 667 16.48 12.02 13.87
CA ILE A 667 15.21 11.71 13.21
C ILE A 667 14.68 12.93 12.43
N THR A 668 14.76 14.12 13.03
CA THR A 668 14.29 15.36 12.39
C THR A 668 15.10 15.74 11.16
N ASN A 669 16.43 15.67 11.23
CA ASN A 669 17.30 16.18 10.15
C ASN A 669 17.81 15.10 9.19
N GLY A 670 17.66 13.83 9.54
CA GLY A 670 18.26 12.72 8.82
C GLY A 670 19.78 12.64 9.01
N GLY A 671 20.42 11.81 8.21
CA GLY A 671 21.88 11.68 8.15
C GLY A 671 22.36 10.23 8.03
N GLY A 672 23.66 10.07 7.73
CA GLY A 672 24.33 8.77 7.61
C GLY A 672 25.59 8.66 8.47
N GLY A 673 26.35 7.58 8.29
CA GLY A 673 27.72 7.42 8.83
C GLY A 673 27.83 6.79 10.23
N VAL A 674 26.71 6.58 10.94
CA VAL A 674 26.70 6.06 12.32
C VAL A 674 26.53 4.53 12.37
N TRP A 675 25.84 3.99 11.36
CA TRP A 675 25.47 2.58 11.23
C TRP A 675 25.77 2.04 9.81
N GLY A 676 26.57 2.77 9.03
CA GLY A 676 26.86 2.47 7.62
C GLY A 676 26.90 3.74 6.77
N GLU A 677 27.12 3.57 5.46
CA GLU A 677 27.20 4.68 4.50
C GLU A 677 25.83 5.16 4.01
N ARG A 678 24.76 4.38 4.23
CA ARG A 678 23.39 4.74 3.85
C ARG A 678 22.89 5.92 4.69
N VAL A 679 22.19 6.85 4.05
CA VAL A 679 21.66 8.08 4.67
C VAL A 679 20.17 7.89 4.98
N MET A 680 19.78 8.15 6.22
CA MET A 680 18.38 8.21 6.61
C MET A 680 17.80 9.59 6.20
N PRO A 681 16.66 9.66 5.48
CA PRO A 681 16.00 10.93 5.18
C PRO A 681 15.52 11.62 6.48
N GLY A 682 15.47 12.95 6.46
CA GLY A 682 15.02 13.75 7.60
C GLY A 682 13.51 13.99 7.62
N HIS A 683 12.93 14.01 8.81
CA HIS A 683 11.50 14.27 9.04
C HIS A 683 11.26 15.70 9.57
N THR A 684 11.71 16.71 8.82
CA THR A 684 11.63 18.13 9.25
C THR A 684 10.20 18.68 9.35
N HIS A 685 9.23 17.98 8.78
CA HIS A 685 7.81 18.32 8.82
C HIS A 685 7.10 17.83 10.10
N LEU A 686 7.72 16.93 10.89
CA LEU A 686 7.10 16.37 12.09
C LEU A 686 7.26 17.31 13.30
N PRO A 687 6.21 17.51 14.12
CA PRO A 687 6.31 18.23 15.39
C PRO A 687 7.32 17.56 16.34
N VAL A 688 8.08 18.39 17.07
CA VAL A 688 9.13 17.92 18.01
C VAL A 688 8.59 16.93 19.04
N ALA A 689 7.40 17.16 19.58
CA ALA A 689 6.77 16.27 20.56
C ALA A 689 6.49 14.86 20.01
N GLN A 690 6.19 14.73 18.71
CA GLN A 690 5.99 13.42 18.08
C GLN A 690 7.33 12.68 17.97
N VAL A 691 8.37 13.37 17.53
CA VAL A 691 9.73 12.81 17.44
C VAL A 691 10.24 12.41 18.83
N GLU A 692 9.94 13.19 19.87
CA GLU A 692 10.25 12.83 21.27
C GLU A 692 9.58 11.51 21.67
N ALA A 693 8.30 11.33 21.36
CA ALA A 693 7.58 10.09 21.65
C ALA A 693 8.15 8.89 20.88
N MET A 694 8.54 9.06 19.61
CA MET A 694 9.24 8.04 18.84
C MET A 694 10.54 7.61 19.54
N VAL A 695 11.35 8.58 19.98
CA VAL A 695 12.62 8.32 20.67
C VAL A 695 12.39 7.64 22.02
N ASP A 696 11.35 8.03 22.75
CA ASP A 696 10.98 7.39 24.02
C ASP A 696 10.56 5.93 23.82
N PHE A 697 9.82 5.62 22.75
CA PHE A 697 9.54 4.24 22.38
C PHE A 697 10.82 3.47 22.04
N ILE A 698 11.67 4.02 21.16
CA ILE A 698 12.92 3.37 20.74
C ILE A 698 13.80 3.06 21.96
N LEU A 699 14.06 4.04 22.82
CA LEU A 699 14.86 3.83 24.04
C LEU A 699 14.18 2.88 25.04
N GLY A 700 12.85 2.85 25.05
CA GLY A 700 12.05 1.93 25.88
C GLY A 700 12.18 0.45 25.50
N ILE A 701 12.56 0.13 24.25
CA ILE A 701 12.65 -1.28 23.79
C ILE A 701 13.63 -2.11 24.64
N SER A 702 14.84 -1.59 24.89
CA SER A 702 15.88 -2.32 25.66
C SER A 702 15.89 -1.99 27.15
N ASN A 703 15.06 -1.04 27.57
CA ASN A 703 14.77 -0.79 28.96
C ASN A 703 13.30 -0.40 29.09
N PRO A 704 12.39 -1.39 29.23
CA PRO A 704 10.97 -1.15 29.40
C PRO A 704 10.66 -0.21 30.57
N ASN A 705 11.59 -0.13 31.54
CA ASN A 705 11.46 0.71 32.72
C ASN A 705 11.94 2.16 32.52
N LEU A 706 12.60 2.48 31.40
CA LEU A 706 13.15 3.82 31.15
C LEU A 706 12.06 4.89 31.14
N ASN A 707 10.87 4.51 30.68
CA ASN A 707 9.67 5.36 30.61
C ASN A 707 8.48 4.78 31.38
N SER A 708 8.62 3.63 32.07
CA SER A 708 7.55 3.09 32.89
C SER A 708 7.31 3.99 34.10
N ARG A 709 6.28 4.81 34.04
CA ARG A 709 5.61 5.26 35.25
C ARG A 709 4.80 4.06 35.71
N THR A 710 5.35 3.24 36.62
CA THR A 710 4.57 2.17 37.24
C THR A 710 3.50 2.82 38.09
N LEU A 711 2.33 3.07 37.48
CA LEU A 711 1.18 3.56 38.21
C LEU A 711 0.65 2.41 39.07
N PRO A 712 0.29 2.66 40.33
CA PRO A 712 -0.36 1.63 41.13
C PRO A 712 -1.68 1.22 40.44
N LEU A 713 -2.09 -0.03 40.56
CA LEU A 713 -3.34 -0.52 39.95
C LEU A 713 -4.62 0.09 40.57
N SER A 714 -4.48 0.92 41.60
CA SER A 714 -5.57 1.72 42.13
C SER A 714 -5.02 3.03 42.70
N GLY A 715 -5.75 4.14 42.53
CA GLY A 715 -5.33 5.41 43.09
C GLY A 715 -6.14 6.60 42.57
N LYS A 716 -5.55 7.79 42.68
CA LYS A 716 -6.05 9.03 42.09
C LYS A 716 -5.05 9.53 41.06
N TYR A 717 -5.51 9.84 39.85
CA TYR A 717 -4.70 10.43 38.80
C TYR A 717 -5.11 11.87 38.55
N ALA A 718 -4.15 12.80 38.55
CA ALA A 718 -4.41 14.22 38.30
C ALA A 718 -4.29 14.51 36.79
N LEU A 719 -5.41 14.90 36.18
CA LEU A 719 -5.46 15.40 34.80
C LEU A 719 -4.95 16.84 34.82
N THR A 720 -3.71 17.07 34.39
CA THR A 720 -3.06 18.41 34.43
C THR A 720 -2.97 19.08 33.06
N ARG A 721 -2.87 18.30 31.99
CA ARG A 721 -2.85 18.77 30.60
C ARG A 721 -4.27 18.86 30.07
N THR A 722 -4.81 20.07 30.07
CA THR A 722 -6.24 20.31 29.75
C THR A 722 -6.44 21.50 28.81
N ASP A 723 -5.32 22.09 28.37
CA ASP A 723 -5.21 23.30 27.58
C ASP A 723 -5.40 23.07 26.06
N LEU A 724 -5.22 21.83 25.60
CA LEU A 724 -5.37 21.47 24.18
C LEU A 724 -6.79 20.96 23.90
N ALA A 725 -7.46 21.58 22.91
CA ALA A 725 -8.81 21.21 22.50
C ALA A 725 -8.89 19.82 21.85
N ASP A 726 -7.85 19.43 21.08
CA ASP A 726 -7.78 18.07 20.49
C ASP A 726 -7.01 17.09 21.39
N GLY A 727 -6.69 17.50 22.62
CA GLY A 727 -6.00 16.66 23.57
C GLY A 727 -6.91 15.56 24.10
N TYR A 728 -6.34 14.39 24.36
CA TYR A 728 -7.06 13.33 25.07
C TYR A 728 -6.12 12.48 25.92
N TYR A 729 -6.65 11.93 26.99
CA TYR A 729 -5.98 10.94 27.82
C TYR A 729 -6.34 9.54 27.33
N LEU A 730 -5.31 8.73 27.13
CA LEU A 730 -5.41 7.32 26.82
C LEU A 730 -5.07 6.53 28.09
N VAL A 731 -6.06 5.87 28.67
CA VAL A 731 -5.93 5.03 29.88
C VAL A 731 -6.01 3.58 29.43
N GLN A 732 -4.97 2.80 29.63
CA GLN A 732 -4.90 1.42 29.13
C GLN A 732 -4.41 0.47 30.19
N ALA A 733 -5.05 -0.69 30.29
CA ALA A 733 -4.62 -1.80 31.11
C ALA A 733 -4.59 -3.07 30.27
N GLY A 734 -3.53 -3.85 30.34
CA GLY A 734 -3.38 -5.11 29.62
C GLY A 734 -2.83 -6.23 30.52
N TYR A 735 -3.16 -7.47 30.19
CA TYR A 735 -2.66 -8.67 30.84
C TYR A 735 -2.51 -9.82 29.84
N GLU A 736 -1.43 -10.57 29.97
CA GLU A 736 -1.20 -11.83 29.26
C GLU A 736 -1.28 -12.99 30.25
N ASP A 737 -2.10 -13.99 29.97
CA ASP A 737 -2.22 -15.21 30.78
C ASP A 737 -1.01 -16.15 30.60
N ARG A 738 -1.04 -17.39 31.11
CA ARG A 738 0.03 -18.39 30.93
C ARG A 738 -0.27 -19.45 29.87
N GLY A 739 -1.38 -19.33 29.15
CA GLY A 739 -1.93 -20.39 28.31
C GLY A 739 -2.51 -21.54 29.14
N ALA A 740 -3.42 -22.31 28.54
CA ALA A 740 -4.07 -23.43 29.20
C ALA A 740 -4.46 -24.55 28.24
N ASN A 741 -4.50 -25.79 28.73
CA ASN A 741 -5.00 -26.97 28.02
C ASN A 741 -4.38 -27.19 26.61
N GLY A 742 -3.10 -26.86 26.44
CA GLY A 742 -2.38 -26.97 25.16
C GLY A 742 -2.62 -25.81 24.19
N GLN A 743 -3.40 -24.80 24.58
CA GLN A 743 -3.54 -23.53 23.87
C GLN A 743 -2.46 -22.54 24.32
N ALA A 744 -2.12 -21.60 23.41
CA ALA A 744 -1.16 -20.53 23.67
C ALA A 744 -1.69 -19.52 24.71
N SER A 745 -0.80 -18.67 25.22
CA SER A 745 -1.19 -17.55 26.07
C SER A 745 -2.06 -16.55 25.30
N ILE A 746 -3.02 -15.94 26.00
CA ILE A 746 -3.93 -14.92 25.46
C ILE A 746 -3.65 -13.59 26.15
N LYS A 747 -3.64 -12.52 25.35
CA LYS A 747 -3.59 -11.14 25.81
C LYS A 747 -4.98 -10.53 25.78
N SER A 748 -5.29 -9.75 26.81
CA SER A 748 -6.51 -8.93 26.86
C SER A 748 -6.20 -7.54 27.38
N GLN A 749 -7.00 -6.56 26.98
CA GLN A 749 -6.88 -5.18 27.44
C GLN A 749 -8.23 -4.49 27.65
N ASP A 750 -8.21 -3.41 28.44
CA ASP A 750 -9.29 -2.42 28.54
C ASP A 750 -8.68 -1.04 28.27
N VAL A 751 -9.42 -0.18 27.56
CA VAL A 751 -8.95 1.12 27.07
C VAL A 751 -10.03 2.17 27.27
N LEU A 752 -9.67 3.30 27.89
CA LEU A 752 -10.52 4.49 27.98
C LEU A 752 -9.86 5.67 27.27
N MET A 753 -10.63 6.33 26.43
CA MET A 753 -10.22 7.54 25.73
C MET A 753 -11.01 8.73 26.26
N ILE A 754 -10.33 9.63 26.97
CA ILE A 754 -10.96 10.75 27.67
C ILE A 754 -10.52 12.03 26.99
N ARG A 755 -11.42 12.63 26.21
CA ARG A 755 -11.16 13.81 25.38
C ARG A 755 -11.37 15.11 26.13
N ASN A 756 -10.90 16.22 25.59
CA ASN A 756 -11.35 17.52 26.07
C ASN A 756 -12.87 17.64 25.92
N SER A 757 -13.56 18.23 26.89
CA SER A 757 -15.00 18.49 26.78
C SER A 757 -15.35 19.49 25.67
N THR A 758 -14.37 20.21 25.12
CA THR A 758 -14.48 21.01 23.90
C THR A 758 -13.84 20.24 22.73
N VAL A 759 -14.65 19.75 21.80
CA VAL A 759 -14.21 19.02 20.61
C VAL A 759 -14.45 19.82 19.33
N ARG A 760 -13.67 19.55 18.27
CA ARG A 760 -13.94 20.10 16.94
C ARG A 760 -15.03 19.30 16.25
N ALA A 761 -15.92 19.97 15.53
CA ALA A 761 -16.94 19.26 14.74
C ALA A 761 -16.33 18.43 13.59
N ALA A 762 -15.16 18.84 13.09
CA ALA A 762 -14.44 18.13 12.04
C ALA A 762 -13.86 16.77 12.51
N SER A 763 -13.73 16.55 13.83
CA SER A 763 -13.27 15.31 14.43
C SER A 763 -14.39 14.31 14.72
N ALA A 764 -15.59 14.53 14.19
CA ALA A 764 -16.68 13.56 14.27
C ALA A 764 -16.28 12.22 13.62
N ASN A 765 -16.72 11.12 14.23
CA ASN A 765 -16.46 9.75 13.80
C ASN A 765 -17.06 9.47 12.42
N LEU A 766 -18.30 9.90 12.19
CA LEU A 766 -19.00 9.78 10.90
C LEU A 766 -19.71 11.08 10.51
N LEU A 767 -19.88 11.27 9.21
CA LEU A 767 -20.50 12.45 8.61
C LEU A 767 -21.35 12.00 7.43
N GLN A 768 -22.55 12.58 7.29
CA GLN A 768 -23.45 12.33 6.17
C GLN A 768 -23.95 13.66 5.62
N ASP A 769 -23.76 13.89 4.32
CA ASP A 769 -24.11 15.14 3.64
C ASP A 769 -23.49 16.39 4.31
N VAL A 770 -22.28 16.24 4.85
CA VAL A 770 -21.52 17.28 5.52
C VAL A 770 -20.12 17.40 4.88
N ALA A 771 -19.72 18.62 4.53
CA ALA A 771 -18.39 18.89 3.99
C ALA A 771 -17.44 19.37 5.10
N LYS A 772 -16.23 18.78 5.19
CA LYS A 772 -15.17 19.27 6.08
C LYS A 772 -14.38 20.38 5.38
N ALA A 773 -14.16 21.49 6.06
CA ALA A 773 -13.25 22.55 5.63
C ALA A 773 -12.04 22.55 6.56
N ASN A 774 -10.94 21.95 6.11
CA ASN A 774 -9.71 21.78 6.88
C ASN A 774 -8.56 22.51 6.19
N GLY A 775 -8.21 23.71 6.69
CA GLY A 775 -7.02 24.45 6.30
C GLY A 775 -6.17 24.80 7.52
N PRO A 776 -4.91 25.27 7.33
CA PRO A 776 -4.01 25.61 8.44
C PRO A 776 -4.57 26.66 9.42
N GLN A 777 -5.59 27.42 9.01
CA GLN A 777 -6.18 28.52 9.79
C GLN A 777 -7.69 28.38 10.01
N PHE A 778 -8.32 27.31 9.54
CA PHE A 778 -9.77 27.09 9.71
C PHE A 778 -10.09 25.60 9.75
N GLN A 779 -10.89 25.19 10.74
CA GLN A 779 -11.42 23.84 10.83
C GLN A 779 -12.89 23.92 11.27
N PHE A 780 -13.79 23.49 10.38
CA PHE A 780 -15.22 23.45 10.65
C PHE A 780 -15.91 22.49 9.69
N VAL A 781 -17.16 22.14 9.97
CA VAL A 781 -18.01 21.35 9.08
C VAL A 781 -19.14 22.19 8.52
N LYS A 782 -19.57 21.89 7.30
CA LYS A 782 -20.70 22.52 6.61
C LYS A 782 -21.80 21.51 6.36
N PHE A 783 -23.02 21.78 6.80
CA PHE A 783 -24.17 20.90 6.55
C PHE A 783 -24.72 21.11 5.13
N THR A 784 -24.46 20.22 4.19
CA THR A 784 -24.70 20.49 2.76
C THR A 784 -26.10 20.15 2.25
N ALA A 785 -26.89 19.41 3.05
CA ALA A 785 -28.26 19.01 2.72
C ALA A 785 -29.19 19.10 3.94
N SER A 786 -30.50 18.97 3.69
CA SER A 786 -31.49 18.77 4.75
C SER A 786 -31.32 17.41 5.41
N GLY A 787 -31.33 17.36 6.75
CA GLY A 787 -31.09 16.12 7.50
C GLY A 787 -29.61 15.72 7.58
N ALA A 788 -28.68 16.52 7.05
CA ALA A 788 -27.25 16.28 7.16
C ALA A 788 -26.82 16.17 8.64
N TRP A 789 -25.89 15.28 8.95
CA TRP A 789 -25.51 15.00 10.34
C TRP A 789 -24.03 14.65 10.52
N ILE A 790 -23.55 14.83 11.75
CA ILE A 790 -22.27 14.31 12.24
C ILE A 790 -22.52 13.43 13.46
N ARG A 791 -21.68 12.40 13.67
CA ARG A 791 -21.77 11.43 14.77
C ARG A 791 -20.51 11.40 15.62
N PHE A 792 -20.68 11.32 16.93
CA PHE A 792 -19.65 10.95 17.89
C PHE A 792 -20.02 9.63 18.56
N ASP A 793 -19.06 8.70 18.59
CA ASP A 793 -19.31 7.33 19.04
C ASP A 793 -19.16 7.23 20.55
N GLU A 794 -20.03 6.43 21.18
CA GLU A 794 -19.91 5.99 22.58
C GLU A 794 -19.63 7.11 23.61
N LEU A 795 -20.49 8.15 23.64
CA LEU A 795 -20.36 9.24 24.60
C LEU A 795 -21.07 8.95 25.93
N ASP A 796 -20.36 9.14 27.03
CA ASP A 796 -20.87 9.19 28.40
C ASP A 796 -21.52 10.55 28.67
N LEU A 797 -22.86 10.57 28.58
CA LEU A 797 -23.69 11.74 28.83
C LEU A 797 -24.27 11.81 30.25
N ALA A 798 -23.88 10.91 31.16
CA ALA A 798 -24.55 10.75 32.46
C ALA A 798 -24.43 12.01 33.33
N SER A 799 -23.33 12.74 33.16
CA SER A 799 -23.04 13.99 33.86
C SER A 799 -23.20 15.24 32.98
N ILE A 800 -23.62 15.12 31.72
CA ILE A 800 -23.74 16.26 30.80
C ILE A 800 -25.16 16.84 30.85
N GLN A 801 -25.27 18.13 31.11
CA GLN A 801 -26.55 18.85 31.14
C GLN A 801 -26.72 19.82 29.97
N LYS A 802 -25.62 20.21 29.34
CA LYS A 802 -25.62 21.25 28.32
C LYS A 802 -24.55 21.02 27.27
N VAL A 803 -24.87 21.39 26.03
CA VAL A 803 -23.96 21.39 24.89
C VAL A 803 -23.92 22.80 24.32
N VAL A 804 -22.74 23.34 24.06
CA VAL A 804 -22.55 24.66 23.45
C VAL A 804 -21.95 24.48 22.07
N LEU A 805 -22.66 24.97 21.05
CA LEU A 805 -22.26 24.87 19.64
C LEU A 805 -21.66 26.21 19.19
N GLU A 806 -20.43 26.21 18.68
CA GLU A 806 -19.87 27.39 17.99
C GLU A 806 -20.30 27.36 16.53
N LEU A 807 -21.41 28.04 16.25
CA LEU A 807 -22.16 27.90 15.01
C LEU A 807 -22.16 29.20 14.22
N ASN A 808 -22.13 29.09 12.89
CA ASN A 808 -22.42 30.18 11.96
C ASN A 808 -23.56 29.73 11.04
N PRO A 809 -24.80 30.20 11.25
CA PRO A 809 -25.96 29.82 10.43
C PRO A 809 -25.89 30.20 8.94
N GLY A 810 -24.92 31.05 8.54
CA GLY A 810 -24.77 31.44 7.14
C GLY A 810 -25.97 32.22 6.59
N GLY A 811 -26.44 31.83 5.41
CA GLY A 811 -27.58 32.43 4.70
C GLY A 811 -28.91 31.68 4.89
N THR A 812 -28.90 30.50 5.50
CA THR A 812 -30.06 29.63 5.70
C THR A 812 -30.66 29.81 7.10
N LYS A 813 -31.95 29.48 7.26
CA LYS A 813 -32.65 29.43 8.54
C LYS A 813 -32.95 27.97 8.90
N GLY A 814 -32.70 27.56 10.13
CA GLY A 814 -32.86 26.17 10.56
C GLY A 814 -32.47 25.94 12.02
N LYS A 815 -32.50 24.70 12.48
CA LYS A 815 -32.07 24.30 13.83
C LYS A 815 -31.12 23.10 13.78
N ILE A 816 -30.41 22.87 14.87
CA ILE A 816 -29.62 21.65 15.10
C ILE A 816 -30.30 20.83 16.20
N GLU A 817 -30.56 19.57 15.90
CA GLU A 817 -31.07 18.59 16.87
C GLU A 817 -29.92 17.70 17.36
N ILE A 818 -29.87 17.46 18.67
CA ILE A 818 -28.92 16.53 19.29
C ILE A 818 -29.69 15.25 19.63
N ARG A 819 -29.31 14.13 19.02
CA ARG A 819 -30.02 12.85 19.10
C ARG A 819 -29.09 11.73 19.53
N SER A 820 -29.63 10.69 20.17
CA SER A 820 -28.87 9.48 20.49
C SER A 820 -29.27 8.25 19.68
N GLY A 821 -28.30 7.36 19.48
CA GLY A 821 -28.45 6.06 18.80
C GLY A 821 -28.52 6.15 17.28
N SER A 822 -29.32 7.05 16.72
CA SER A 822 -29.39 7.28 15.26
C SER A 822 -29.79 8.73 14.92
N PRO A 823 -29.65 9.17 13.65
CA PRO A 823 -30.10 10.50 13.20
C PRO A 823 -31.61 10.74 13.40
N THR A 824 -32.41 9.67 13.55
CA THR A 824 -33.85 9.75 13.85
C THR A 824 -34.17 9.25 15.27
N GLY A 825 -33.15 9.01 16.10
CA GLY A 825 -33.27 8.43 17.43
C GLY A 825 -33.79 9.42 18.49
N ASN A 826 -33.54 9.11 19.75
CA ASN A 826 -34.10 9.88 20.87
C ASN A 826 -33.58 11.32 20.87
N LEU A 827 -34.49 12.30 20.90
CA LEU A 827 -34.12 13.71 20.97
C LEU A 827 -33.63 14.08 22.38
N LEU A 828 -32.35 14.41 22.49
CA LEU A 828 -31.70 14.84 23.73
C LEU A 828 -31.88 16.33 23.98
N GLY A 829 -31.78 17.15 22.93
CA GLY A 829 -31.98 18.59 22.96
C GLY A 829 -31.93 19.20 21.56
N GLU A 830 -32.30 20.46 21.42
CA GLU A 830 -32.28 21.18 20.13
C GLU A 830 -32.03 22.67 20.32
N THR A 831 -31.48 23.31 19.29
CA THR A 831 -31.41 24.77 19.23
C THR A 831 -32.79 25.36 18.96
N THR A 832 -32.99 26.64 19.26
CA THR A 832 -34.05 27.40 18.59
C THR A 832 -33.78 27.45 17.08
N VAL A 833 -34.74 27.91 16.29
CA VAL A 833 -34.46 28.22 14.89
C VAL A 833 -33.51 29.43 14.83
N LEU A 834 -32.42 29.29 14.09
CA LEU A 834 -31.32 30.25 13.96
C LEU A 834 -31.16 30.72 12.51
N SER A 835 -30.62 31.92 12.36
CA SER A 835 -30.24 32.58 11.11
C SER A 835 -29.04 33.51 11.35
N SER A 836 -28.45 34.07 10.30
CA SER A 836 -27.38 35.07 10.45
C SER A 836 -27.79 36.33 11.23
N LYS A 837 -29.09 36.62 11.35
CA LYS A 837 -29.61 37.78 12.09
C LYS A 837 -29.57 37.58 13.61
N ASP A 838 -29.43 36.34 14.07
CA ASP A 838 -29.39 36.00 15.50
C ASP A 838 -27.99 36.19 16.11
N ARG A 839 -27.03 36.70 15.33
CA ARG A 839 -25.68 37.03 15.80
C ARG A 839 -25.73 38.12 16.89
N PRO A 840 -25.15 37.89 18.08
CA PRO A 840 -25.12 38.87 19.15
C PRO A 840 -24.40 40.16 18.77
N SER A 841 -24.92 41.30 19.24
CA SER A 841 -24.31 42.63 19.10
C SER A 841 -22.91 42.64 19.72
N GLY A 842 -21.88 42.96 18.94
CA GLY A 842 -20.49 43.07 19.42
C GLY A 842 -19.62 41.82 19.20
N ASN A 843 -20.14 40.75 18.58
CA ASN A 843 -19.31 39.63 18.15
C ASN A 843 -18.46 40.00 16.91
N SER A 844 -17.13 39.84 17.01
CA SER A 844 -16.19 40.15 15.93
C SER A 844 -15.92 38.99 14.97
N GLY A 845 -16.34 37.76 15.31
CA GLY A 845 -16.12 36.54 14.53
C GLY A 845 -17.35 36.02 13.77
N PRO A 846 -17.16 35.11 12.79
CA PRO A 846 -18.27 34.52 12.05
C PRO A 846 -19.12 33.53 12.88
N TYR A 847 -18.51 32.88 13.89
CA TYR A 847 -19.15 31.91 14.79
C TYR A 847 -19.62 32.57 16.10
N PHE A 848 -20.69 32.04 16.68
CA PHE A 848 -21.15 32.43 18.02
C PHE A 848 -21.70 31.22 18.79
N SER A 849 -21.55 31.28 20.11
CA SER A 849 -21.95 30.22 21.03
C SER A 849 -23.48 30.07 21.12
N ILE A 850 -23.97 28.88 20.85
CA ILE A 850 -25.38 28.49 21.03
C ILE A 850 -25.47 27.44 22.13
N PRO A 851 -25.97 27.78 23.32
CA PRO A 851 -26.22 26.81 24.37
C PRO A 851 -27.50 25.99 24.10
N VAL A 852 -27.40 24.67 24.26
CA VAL A 852 -28.48 23.70 24.15
C VAL A 852 -28.53 22.88 25.43
N THR A 853 -29.63 22.95 26.17
CA THR A 853 -29.87 22.05 27.30
C THR A 853 -30.20 20.67 26.75
N ILE A 854 -29.52 19.63 27.26
CA ILE A 854 -29.78 18.25 26.86
C ILE A 854 -30.29 17.43 28.05
N LYS A 855 -31.05 16.38 27.76
CA LYS A 855 -31.42 15.37 28.75
C LYS A 855 -30.22 14.47 29.01
N ALA A 856 -29.80 14.35 30.27
CA ALA A 856 -28.78 13.41 30.69
C ALA A 856 -29.20 11.97 30.36
N SER A 857 -28.23 11.14 29.98
CA SER A 857 -28.42 9.71 29.72
C SER A 857 -27.43 8.91 30.54
N PRO A 858 -27.88 7.93 31.35
CA PRO A 858 -26.98 7.08 32.11
C PRO A 858 -26.22 6.06 31.23
N GLU A 859 -26.63 5.91 29.98
CA GLU A 859 -26.03 4.98 29.01
C GLU A 859 -24.98 5.68 28.15
N ILE A 860 -23.87 4.97 27.89
CA ILE A 860 -22.89 5.34 26.88
C ILE A 860 -23.49 5.01 25.52
N GLN A 861 -23.53 5.99 24.62
CA GLN A 861 -24.27 5.85 23.35
C GLN A 861 -23.74 6.81 22.28
N ASP A 862 -23.99 6.48 21.01
CA ASP A 862 -23.69 7.37 19.89
C ASP A 862 -24.55 8.64 19.95
N VAL A 863 -23.93 9.78 19.62
CA VAL A 863 -24.57 11.10 19.62
C VAL A 863 -24.47 11.74 18.25
N TYR A 864 -25.62 12.15 17.72
CA TYR A 864 -25.77 12.76 16.41
C TYR A 864 -26.15 14.23 16.56
N LEU A 865 -25.52 15.10 15.76
CA LEU A 865 -25.96 16.49 15.56
C LEU A 865 -26.55 16.58 14.16
N VAL A 866 -27.87 16.76 14.08
CA VAL A 866 -28.66 16.69 12.84
C VAL A 866 -29.16 18.09 12.47
N PHE A 867 -28.92 18.50 11.22
CA PHE A 867 -29.36 19.79 10.70
C PHE A 867 -30.77 19.71 10.11
N VAL A 868 -31.66 20.58 10.61
CA VAL A 868 -33.06 20.68 10.19
C VAL A 868 -33.32 22.08 9.64
N PRO A 869 -33.25 22.29 8.31
CA PRO A 869 -33.47 23.59 7.67
C PRO A 869 -34.97 23.91 7.51
N GLU A 870 -35.31 25.20 7.39
CA GLU A 870 -36.66 25.68 7.01
C GLU A 870 -36.82 25.93 5.48
N GLY A 871 -35.76 25.68 4.69
CA GLY A 871 -35.76 25.89 3.23
C GLY A 871 -34.57 25.20 2.55
N ASP A 872 -34.33 25.55 1.27
CA ASP A 872 -33.29 24.90 0.47
C ASP A 872 -31.87 25.14 1.02
N VAL A 873 -31.05 24.08 0.97
CA VAL A 873 -29.68 24.06 1.49
C VAL A 873 -28.69 23.92 0.34
N SER A 874 -27.59 24.67 0.41
CA SER A 874 -26.42 24.49 -0.43
C SER A 874 -25.13 24.71 0.37
N ILE A 875 -24.00 24.30 -0.20
CA ILE A 875 -22.67 24.52 0.41
C ILE A 875 -22.28 25.99 0.61
N TRP A 876 -23.01 26.92 -0.04
CA TRP A 876 -22.73 28.36 -0.04
C TRP A 876 -23.53 29.15 1.00
N ASN A 877 -24.65 28.62 1.48
CA ASN A 877 -25.57 29.35 2.36
C ASN A 877 -25.89 28.63 3.69
N THR A 878 -25.35 27.45 3.93
CA THR A 878 -25.72 26.62 5.09
C THR A 878 -24.99 26.95 6.41
N PHE A 879 -25.34 26.18 7.45
CA PHE A 879 -24.76 26.22 8.78
C PHE A 879 -23.34 25.65 8.76
N ASN A 880 -22.42 26.41 9.33
CA ASN A 880 -21.06 25.96 9.62
C ASN A 880 -20.93 25.72 11.13
N LEU A 881 -20.45 24.55 11.53
CA LEU A 881 -20.20 24.22 12.94
C LEU A 881 -18.71 24.04 13.16
N ASN A 882 -18.15 24.80 14.10
CA ASN A 882 -16.72 24.81 14.39
C ASN A 882 -16.38 23.85 15.54
N THR A 883 -16.87 24.15 16.74
CA THR A 883 -16.63 23.34 17.95
C THR A 883 -17.92 23.04 18.69
N ILE A 884 -17.85 22.00 19.52
CA ILE A 884 -18.91 21.50 20.38
C ILE A 884 -18.32 21.39 21.77
N ARG A 885 -18.90 22.08 22.75
CA ARG A 885 -18.47 22.01 24.15
C ARG A 885 -19.54 21.36 25.01
N PHE A 886 -19.20 20.25 25.65
CA PHE A 886 -20.03 19.53 26.60
C PHE A 886 -19.81 20.08 28.02
N GLU A 887 -20.89 20.39 28.72
CA GLU A 887 -20.89 21.02 30.05
C GLU A 887 -21.70 20.18 31.04
N ARG A 888 -21.19 20.05 32.27
CA ARG A 888 -21.84 19.35 33.38
C ARG A 888 -22.96 20.16 34.01
#